data_AF-A0A7V2HEJ8-F1
#
_entry.id   AF-A0A7V2HEJ8-F1
#
_cell.length_a   1.000
_cell.length_b   1.000
_cell.length_c   1.000
_cell.angle_alpha   90.00
_cell.angle_beta   90.00
_cell.angle_gamma   90.00
#
_symmetry.space_group_name_H-M   'P 1'
#
loop_
_entity.id
_entity.type
_entity.pdbx_description
1 polymer ?
#
loop_
_entity_poly.entity_id
_entity_poly.type
_entity_poly.pdbx_seq_one_letter_code
_entity_poly.pdbx_strand_id
1 'polypeptide(L)'
;MPRFFGPGPPASLAHWIGWRVGAGVASVGREVDYLTQRAKTSSQPERSAWLFRCIVSCSLVIAEYFFLYAVLSRRDNLLALGSSWLVLLLLPKPIPRVPLFVGRCLAFVTTIANSAVAFDWLGKTWPPLQTWDGVLWFVLMGGLLVWAFMAFRPRAPRSAEASSTGSAQVQGVAATHWSNVPTVRFSDVGGAARIKDEIRAVAGTRFGKSARGVIRNGILLHGPQGTGKNLVAEATAGEFRANFYHVRCPELMGVSIGSTSAEIRRLFEWAAGHRPVVLFLDEIDSIGSRKQPMGSGVDAGGAGREFNTVTTQLMQSIDRYRNLEGLLLMAATNHLDGLEPTLIREGRFDVKLRLDLPDEEGRREILAAQLARVAWNKHDFSAIARRTPGWSPARLKSLVDRATLLANGKPVDEGHLIQALESSGGQDRPAVELVDWDDVVLPERVIEDLKALIRLMALGAAERLSLPAPTGLILLGAPGMGKTLTAKLIASQSKRSFYSISPSDVLSGAVGGSVKRLSDIFARAKENAPSILFFDEMDGLFPSVQGPVGQHDVQLVEQALIEISALKPEHNVFLIGTTNYLDRVDPRILRGGRFSEKIEIGTPDEAGYRLLLARYLGKAQLADGLTIEMIVRRIQGMSPADLEATVNTMKRVAMRRMAPGATQLPPLQNSDLDEALGRVQVRL
;
A
#
# COMPACT_ATOMS: atom_id res chain seq x y z
N MET A 1 -11.69 -13.86 -38.20
CA MET A 1 -11.68 -15.34 -38.11
C MET A 1 -12.95 -15.79 -37.41
N PRO A 2 -13.65 -16.84 -37.91
CA PRO A 2 -15.09 -16.95 -37.74
C PRO A 2 -15.54 -17.46 -36.36
N ARG A 3 -16.65 -16.90 -35.88
CA ARG A 3 -17.36 -17.21 -34.63
C ARG A 3 -18.13 -18.53 -34.76
N PHE A 4 -17.48 -19.67 -34.55
CA PHE A 4 -18.15 -20.99 -34.63
C PHE A 4 -17.74 -21.98 -33.52
N PHE A 5 -17.59 -21.57 -32.26
CA PHE A 5 -17.40 -22.55 -31.16
C PHE A 5 -18.05 -22.06 -29.86
N GLY A 6 -19.22 -22.63 -29.52
CA GLY A 6 -19.90 -22.45 -28.23
C GLY A 6 -19.41 -23.44 -27.16
N PRO A 7 -19.77 -23.24 -25.87
CA PRO A 7 -19.25 -24.05 -24.76
C PRO A 7 -20.07 -25.34 -24.61
N GLY A 8 -19.64 -26.41 -25.26
CA GLY A 8 -20.15 -27.77 -25.06
C GLY A 8 -19.04 -28.81 -25.23
N PRO A 9 -19.17 -30.03 -24.68
CA PRO A 9 -18.18 -31.09 -24.90
C PRO A 9 -18.11 -31.45 -26.40
N PRO A 10 -16.91 -31.74 -26.94
CA PRO A 10 -16.71 -31.79 -28.39
C PRO A 10 -17.43 -32.98 -29.02
N ALA A 11 -18.35 -32.70 -29.94
CA ALA A 11 -19.18 -33.70 -30.61
C ALA A 11 -18.42 -34.52 -31.70
N SER A 12 -17.17 -34.19 -32.01
CA SER A 12 -16.34 -34.94 -32.96
C SER A 12 -14.85 -34.74 -32.72
N LEU A 13 -14.01 -35.64 -33.26
CA LEU A 13 -12.54 -35.53 -33.23
C LEU A 13 -12.06 -34.20 -33.82
N ALA A 14 -12.68 -33.76 -34.92
CA ALA A 14 -12.39 -32.45 -35.54
C ALA A 14 -12.74 -31.27 -34.62
N HIS A 15 -13.83 -31.37 -33.85
CA HIS A 15 -14.22 -30.37 -32.87
C HIS A 15 -13.25 -30.32 -31.68
N TRP A 16 -12.78 -31.48 -31.21
CA TRP A 16 -11.77 -31.58 -30.15
C TRP A 16 -10.43 -30.99 -30.58
N ILE A 17 -9.99 -31.29 -31.83
CA ILE A 17 -8.78 -30.73 -32.43
C ILE A 17 -8.92 -29.20 -32.58
N GLY A 18 -10.03 -28.72 -33.13
CA GLY A 18 -10.31 -27.28 -33.28
C GLY A 18 -10.32 -26.53 -31.95
N TRP A 19 -10.97 -27.10 -30.92
CA TRP A 19 -10.99 -26.54 -29.57
C TRP A 19 -9.58 -26.50 -28.93
N ARG A 20 -8.80 -27.58 -29.09
CA ARG A 20 -7.40 -27.64 -28.62
C ARG A 20 -6.50 -26.62 -29.31
N VAL A 21 -6.64 -26.45 -30.62
CA VAL A 21 -5.89 -25.44 -31.40
C VAL A 21 -6.29 -24.03 -30.96
N GLY A 22 -7.58 -23.76 -30.80
CA GLY A 22 -8.08 -22.48 -30.28
C GLY A 22 -7.58 -22.15 -28.87
N ALA A 23 -7.57 -23.15 -27.97
CA ALA A 23 -7.01 -23.01 -26.64
C ALA A 23 -5.49 -22.75 -26.65
N GLY A 24 -4.76 -23.33 -27.62
CA GLY A 24 -3.35 -23.08 -27.86
C GLY A 24 -3.07 -21.64 -28.31
N VAL A 25 -3.80 -21.15 -29.31
CA VAL A 25 -3.70 -19.75 -29.78
C VAL A 25 -4.01 -18.75 -28.67
N ALA A 26 -5.08 -19.01 -27.89
CA ALA A 26 -5.42 -18.18 -26.73
C ALA A 26 -4.35 -18.23 -25.63
N SER A 27 -3.64 -19.36 -25.47
CA SER A 27 -2.52 -19.48 -24.53
C SER A 27 -1.30 -18.70 -24.98
N VAL A 28 -1.01 -18.67 -26.28
CA VAL A 28 0.08 -17.84 -26.84
C VAL A 28 -0.22 -16.37 -26.62
N GLY A 29 -1.47 -15.92 -26.90
CA GLY A 29 -1.90 -14.54 -26.62
C GLY A 29 -1.70 -14.14 -25.16
N ARG A 30 -2.16 -14.96 -24.21
CA ARG A 30 -1.96 -14.72 -22.77
C ARG A 30 -0.50 -14.66 -22.35
N GLU A 31 0.36 -15.43 -23.01
CA GLU A 31 1.79 -15.40 -22.73
C GLU A 31 2.44 -14.13 -23.27
N VAL A 32 2.08 -13.69 -24.48
CA VAL A 32 2.53 -12.38 -24.99
C VAL A 32 2.09 -11.24 -24.06
N ASP A 33 0.84 -11.27 -23.57
CA ASP A 33 0.32 -10.28 -22.63
C ASP A 33 1.04 -10.32 -21.27
N TYR A 34 1.27 -11.53 -20.75
CA TYR A 34 2.03 -11.75 -19.52
C TYR A 34 3.47 -11.22 -19.62
N LEU A 35 4.13 -11.49 -20.74
CA LEU A 35 5.49 -11.03 -21.01
C LEU A 35 5.54 -9.51 -21.17
N THR A 36 4.54 -8.92 -21.83
CA THR A 36 4.40 -7.48 -22.00
C THR A 36 4.14 -6.77 -20.67
N GLN A 37 3.30 -7.32 -19.80
CA GLN A 37 3.05 -6.78 -18.46
C GLN A 37 4.27 -6.94 -17.56
N ARG A 38 4.92 -8.11 -17.56
CA ARG A 38 6.11 -8.35 -16.74
C ARG A 38 7.28 -7.47 -17.15
N ALA A 39 7.42 -7.17 -18.45
CA ALA A 39 8.38 -6.19 -18.95
C ALA A 39 8.07 -4.75 -18.54
N LYS A 40 6.83 -4.41 -18.14
CA LYS A 40 6.47 -3.08 -17.63
C LYS A 40 6.70 -2.91 -16.13
N THR A 41 6.67 -4.00 -15.36
CA THR A 41 6.66 -3.97 -13.88
C THR A 41 7.96 -4.43 -13.21
N SER A 42 8.90 -5.04 -13.93
CA SER A 42 10.16 -5.57 -13.36
C SER A 42 11.29 -4.53 -13.26
N SER A 43 12.29 -4.76 -12.40
CA SER A 43 13.47 -3.90 -12.27
C SER A 43 14.40 -4.00 -13.50
N GLN A 44 15.19 -2.95 -13.78
CA GLN A 44 16.17 -2.92 -14.90
C GLN A 44 17.05 -4.19 -15.02
N PRO A 45 17.68 -4.71 -13.95
CA PRO A 45 18.53 -5.91 -14.05
C PRO A 45 17.74 -7.22 -14.28
N GLU A 46 16.49 -7.31 -13.84
CA GLU A 46 15.65 -8.49 -14.10
C GLU A 46 15.18 -8.53 -15.56
N ARG A 47 14.89 -7.36 -16.16
CA ARG A 47 14.49 -7.26 -17.56
C ARG A 47 15.61 -7.71 -18.50
N SER A 48 16.85 -7.26 -18.26
CA SER A 48 17.99 -7.62 -19.11
C SER A 48 18.34 -9.11 -19.02
N ALA A 49 18.33 -9.70 -17.82
CA ALA A 49 18.58 -11.13 -17.63
C ALA A 49 17.50 -12.01 -18.32
N TRP A 50 16.25 -11.57 -18.29
CA TRP A 50 15.15 -12.31 -18.92
C TRP A 50 15.17 -12.18 -20.44
N LEU A 51 15.41 -10.97 -20.98
CA LEU A 51 15.58 -10.73 -22.42
C LEU A 51 16.75 -11.54 -22.99
N PHE A 52 17.87 -11.59 -22.28
CA PHE A 52 19.04 -12.39 -22.68
C PHE A 52 18.69 -13.88 -22.80
N ARG A 53 17.97 -14.45 -21.81
CA ARG A 53 17.53 -15.86 -21.85
C ARG A 53 16.59 -16.16 -23.02
N CYS A 54 15.72 -15.22 -23.37
CA CYS A 54 14.82 -15.33 -24.54
C CYS A 54 15.62 -15.36 -25.85
N ILE A 55 16.56 -14.42 -26.01
CA ILE A 55 17.40 -14.33 -27.21
C ILE A 55 18.19 -15.61 -27.40
N VAL A 56 18.90 -16.09 -26.36
CA VAL A 56 19.69 -17.32 -26.41
C VAL A 56 18.83 -18.54 -26.74
N SER A 57 17.64 -18.65 -26.14
CA SER A 57 16.72 -19.77 -26.39
C SER A 57 16.23 -19.79 -27.85
N CYS A 58 15.87 -18.62 -28.40
CA CYS A 58 15.44 -18.52 -29.79
C CYS A 58 16.60 -18.81 -30.76
N SER A 59 17.80 -18.29 -30.49
CA SER A 59 18.98 -18.53 -31.32
C SER A 59 19.35 -20.02 -31.39
N LEU A 60 19.26 -20.76 -30.27
CA LEU A 60 19.53 -22.20 -30.24
C LEU A 60 18.54 -22.99 -31.10
N VAL A 61 17.24 -22.70 -30.99
CA VAL A 61 16.20 -23.38 -31.79
C VAL A 61 16.35 -23.06 -33.28
N ILE A 62 16.70 -21.82 -33.63
CA ILE A 62 16.94 -21.43 -35.02
C ILE A 62 18.18 -22.13 -35.58
N ALA A 63 19.29 -22.19 -34.82
CA ALA A 63 20.51 -22.87 -35.25
C ALA A 63 20.27 -24.37 -35.47
N GLU A 64 19.48 -25.00 -34.61
CA GLU A 64 19.05 -26.40 -34.76
C GLU A 64 18.22 -26.60 -36.03
N TYR A 65 17.26 -25.73 -36.31
CA TYR A 65 16.46 -25.79 -37.53
C TYR A 65 17.34 -25.72 -38.79
N PHE A 66 18.32 -24.80 -38.83
CA PHE A 66 19.27 -24.71 -39.94
C PHE A 66 20.18 -25.94 -40.04
N PHE A 67 20.66 -26.46 -38.91
CA PHE A 67 21.46 -27.68 -38.87
C PHE A 67 20.66 -28.87 -39.40
N LEU A 68 19.42 -29.04 -38.94
CA LEU A 68 18.54 -30.10 -39.42
C LEU A 68 18.20 -29.91 -40.90
N TYR A 69 17.94 -28.69 -41.37
CA TYR A 69 17.71 -28.43 -42.79
C TYR A 69 18.93 -28.84 -43.65
N ALA A 70 20.13 -28.52 -43.19
CA ALA A 70 21.37 -28.92 -43.87
C ALA A 70 21.63 -30.43 -43.79
N VAL A 71 21.33 -31.07 -42.66
CA VAL A 71 21.60 -32.50 -42.41
C VAL A 71 20.53 -33.41 -42.99
N LEU A 72 19.24 -33.08 -42.91
CA LEU A 72 18.12 -33.84 -43.49
C LEU A 72 18.21 -33.92 -45.02
N SER A 73 18.95 -33.00 -45.66
CA SER A 73 19.28 -33.09 -47.09
C SER A 73 20.22 -34.27 -47.41
N ARG A 74 20.93 -34.80 -46.40
CA ARG A 74 21.75 -36.01 -46.47
C ARG A 74 20.99 -37.13 -45.76
N ARG A 75 20.34 -37.99 -46.54
CA ARG A 75 19.60 -39.16 -46.03
C ARG A 75 20.52 -40.02 -45.18
N ASP A 76 20.05 -40.32 -43.97
CA ASP A 76 20.63 -41.20 -42.95
C ASP A 76 21.49 -40.46 -41.94
N ASN A 77 20.90 -40.11 -40.78
CA ASN A 77 21.70 -39.87 -39.59
C ASN A 77 20.88 -39.86 -38.29
N LEU A 78 21.11 -40.88 -37.45
CA LEU A 78 20.76 -40.90 -36.02
C LEU A 78 21.29 -39.65 -35.27
N LEU A 79 22.33 -38.99 -35.80
CA LEU A 79 22.84 -37.71 -35.32
C LEU A 79 21.80 -36.59 -35.32
N ALA A 80 20.88 -36.59 -36.30
CA ALA A 80 19.80 -35.61 -36.37
C ALA A 80 18.85 -35.75 -35.16
N LEU A 81 18.49 -37.00 -34.81
CA LEU A 81 17.69 -37.31 -33.63
C LEU A 81 18.44 -36.91 -32.34
N GLY A 82 19.71 -37.28 -32.22
CA GLY A 82 20.52 -36.92 -31.04
C GLY A 82 20.66 -35.41 -30.84
N SER A 83 20.87 -34.66 -31.93
CA SER A 83 21.03 -33.20 -31.88
C SER A 83 19.75 -32.49 -31.40
N SER A 84 18.58 -32.95 -31.83
CA SER A 84 17.31 -32.29 -31.49
C SER A 84 16.93 -32.44 -30.01
N TRP A 85 17.20 -33.63 -29.46
CA TRP A 85 17.05 -33.86 -28.03
C TRP A 85 18.13 -33.14 -27.20
N LEU A 86 19.35 -32.98 -27.73
CA LEU A 86 20.43 -32.25 -27.06
C LEU A 86 20.13 -30.75 -26.93
N VAL A 87 19.57 -30.10 -27.96
CA VAL A 87 19.21 -28.68 -27.88
C VAL A 87 18.14 -28.44 -26.81
N LEU A 88 17.16 -29.34 -26.67
CA LEU A 88 16.16 -29.28 -25.60
C LEU A 88 16.79 -29.37 -24.20
N LEU A 89 17.89 -30.12 -24.04
CA LEU A 89 18.63 -30.23 -22.78
C LEU A 89 19.46 -28.98 -22.48
N LEU A 90 20.00 -28.32 -23.51
CA LEU A 90 20.85 -27.14 -23.39
C LEU A 90 20.07 -25.81 -23.23
N LEU A 91 18.74 -25.83 -23.34
CA LEU A 91 17.92 -24.63 -23.16
C LEU A 91 18.05 -24.03 -21.73
N PRO A 92 18.27 -22.71 -21.60
CA PRO A 92 18.49 -22.07 -20.30
C PRO A 92 17.22 -22.05 -19.44
N LYS A 93 17.32 -22.47 -18.17
CA LYS A 93 16.19 -22.47 -17.22
C LYS A 93 16.13 -21.13 -16.43
N PRO A 94 14.94 -20.51 -16.22
CA PRO A 94 13.61 -20.90 -16.71
C PRO A 94 13.37 -20.53 -18.19
N ILE A 95 12.77 -21.47 -18.93
CA ILE A 95 12.58 -21.37 -20.38
C ILE A 95 11.22 -20.71 -20.69
N PRO A 96 11.15 -19.71 -21.60
CA PRO A 96 9.88 -19.20 -22.14
C PRO A 96 9.13 -20.30 -22.92
N ARG A 97 7.79 -20.38 -22.85
CA ARG A 97 7.08 -21.57 -23.34
C ARG A 97 7.07 -21.66 -24.87
N VAL A 98 7.15 -20.53 -25.58
CA VAL A 98 7.16 -20.49 -27.05
C VAL A 98 8.40 -21.17 -27.66
N PRO A 99 9.65 -20.79 -27.36
CA PRO A 99 10.84 -21.51 -27.84
C PRO A 99 10.86 -22.99 -27.41
N LEU A 100 10.39 -23.29 -26.19
CA LEU A 100 10.29 -24.67 -25.70
C LEU A 100 9.32 -25.51 -26.53
N PHE A 101 8.18 -24.94 -26.92
CA PHE A 101 7.22 -25.62 -27.77
C PHE A 101 7.78 -25.86 -29.17
N VAL A 102 8.40 -24.85 -29.78
CA VAL A 102 9.01 -24.98 -31.11
C VAL A 102 10.10 -26.06 -31.11
N GLY A 103 11.00 -26.06 -30.11
CA GLY A 103 12.01 -27.11 -29.96
C GLY A 103 11.41 -28.50 -29.78
N ARG A 104 10.32 -28.65 -29.00
CA ARG A 104 9.63 -29.94 -28.83
C ARG A 104 8.93 -30.42 -30.10
N CYS A 105 8.36 -29.50 -30.88
CA CYS A 105 7.79 -29.82 -32.19
C CYS A 105 8.88 -30.26 -33.18
N LEU A 106 10.06 -29.64 -33.13
CA LEU A 106 11.19 -30.02 -33.97
C LEU A 106 11.71 -31.42 -33.61
N ALA A 107 11.87 -31.70 -32.31
CA ALA A 107 12.21 -33.04 -31.81
C ALA A 107 11.14 -34.09 -32.13
N PHE A 108 9.86 -33.71 -32.09
CA PHE A 108 8.75 -34.56 -32.50
C PHE A 108 8.85 -34.98 -33.97
N VAL A 109 9.04 -34.01 -34.87
CA VAL A 109 9.12 -34.26 -36.32
C VAL A 109 10.34 -35.12 -36.67
N THR A 110 11.50 -34.81 -36.09
CA THR A 110 12.74 -35.58 -36.33
C THR A 110 12.66 -37.00 -35.75
N THR A 111 12.02 -37.17 -34.59
CA THR A 111 11.81 -38.49 -33.99
C THR A 111 10.89 -39.35 -34.86
N ILE A 112 9.81 -38.78 -35.42
CA ILE A 112 8.93 -39.50 -36.35
C ILE A 112 9.67 -39.89 -37.63
N ALA A 113 10.39 -38.95 -38.25
CA ALA A 113 11.11 -39.19 -39.49
C ALA A 113 12.13 -40.34 -39.35
N ASN A 114 12.87 -40.38 -38.23
CA ASN A 114 13.84 -41.44 -37.97
C ASN A 114 13.21 -42.74 -37.47
N SER A 115 12.09 -42.67 -36.72
CA SER A 115 11.36 -43.86 -36.28
C SER A 115 10.79 -44.62 -37.48
N ALA A 116 10.40 -43.94 -38.56
CA ALA A 116 9.93 -44.60 -39.77
C ALA A 116 10.98 -45.51 -40.41
N VAL A 117 12.23 -45.05 -40.46
CA VAL A 117 13.35 -45.84 -40.97
C VAL A 117 13.64 -47.03 -40.05
N ALA A 118 13.56 -46.82 -38.73
CA ALA A 118 13.76 -47.88 -37.75
C ALA A 118 12.65 -48.97 -37.81
N PHE A 119 11.38 -48.57 -37.95
CA PHE A 119 10.26 -49.50 -38.08
C PHE A 119 10.29 -50.27 -39.41
N ASP A 120 10.67 -49.64 -40.51
CA ASP A 120 10.86 -50.33 -41.80
C ASP A 120 11.96 -51.39 -41.72
N TRP A 121 13.09 -51.07 -41.07
CA TRP A 121 14.16 -52.04 -40.81
C TRP A 121 13.70 -53.18 -39.88
N LEU A 122 12.99 -52.85 -38.81
CA LEU A 122 12.52 -53.83 -37.82
C LEU A 122 11.46 -54.78 -38.42
N GLY A 123 10.54 -54.25 -39.24
CA GLY A 123 9.53 -55.02 -39.95
C GLY A 123 10.12 -55.98 -40.98
N LYS A 124 11.26 -55.62 -41.60
CA LYS A 124 12.03 -56.53 -42.48
C LYS A 124 12.76 -57.63 -41.70
N THR A 125 13.13 -57.37 -40.45
CA THR A 125 13.88 -58.30 -39.60
C THR A 125 12.95 -59.27 -38.85
N TRP A 126 11.74 -58.83 -38.50
CA TRP A 126 10.70 -59.67 -37.90
C TRP A 126 9.32 -59.46 -38.59
N PRO A 127 8.90 -60.38 -39.48
CA PRO A 127 7.65 -60.30 -40.22
C PRO A 127 6.35 -60.14 -39.40
N PRO A 128 6.16 -60.76 -38.21
CA PRO A 128 4.89 -60.64 -37.49
C PRO A 128 4.59 -59.23 -36.99
N LEU A 129 5.61 -58.37 -36.84
CA LEU A 129 5.44 -56.97 -36.43
C LEU A 129 4.80 -56.09 -37.51
N GLN A 130 4.84 -56.48 -38.79
CA GLN A 130 4.18 -55.72 -39.88
C GLN A 130 2.66 -55.64 -39.70
N THR A 131 2.05 -56.65 -39.08
CA THR A 131 0.60 -56.66 -38.82
C THR A 131 0.16 -55.63 -37.77
N TRP A 132 1.10 -55.12 -36.95
CA TRP A 132 0.86 -54.15 -35.89
C TRP A 132 1.35 -52.73 -36.22
N ASP A 133 1.91 -52.52 -37.42
CA ASP A 133 2.57 -51.27 -37.81
C ASP A 133 1.66 -50.04 -37.63
N GLY A 134 0.39 -50.13 -38.07
CA GLY A 134 -0.57 -49.04 -37.91
C GLY A 134 -0.90 -48.70 -36.44
N VAL A 135 -0.94 -49.69 -35.56
CA VAL A 135 -1.21 -49.48 -34.12
C VAL A 135 0.00 -48.87 -33.42
N LEU A 136 1.21 -49.35 -33.75
CA LEU A 136 2.46 -48.82 -33.22
C LEU A 136 2.66 -47.35 -33.62
N TRP A 137 2.39 -47.01 -34.88
CA TRP A 137 2.41 -45.63 -35.36
C TRP A 137 1.40 -44.72 -34.66
N PHE A 138 0.18 -45.22 -34.45
CA PHE A 138 -0.87 -44.47 -33.77
C PHE A 138 -0.48 -44.13 -32.32
N VAL A 139 0.04 -45.11 -31.58
CA VAL A 139 0.48 -44.93 -30.19
C VAL A 139 1.69 -43.97 -30.11
N LEU A 140 2.66 -44.12 -31.01
CA LEU A 140 3.85 -43.27 -31.05
C LEU A 140 3.50 -41.81 -31.37
N MET A 141 2.71 -41.57 -32.43
CA MET A 141 2.26 -40.20 -32.77
C MET A 141 1.39 -39.60 -31.66
N GLY A 142 0.48 -40.38 -31.07
CA GLY A 142 -0.38 -39.92 -29.99
C GLY A 142 0.42 -39.50 -28.75
N GLY A 143 1.37 -40.33 -28.31
CA GLY A 143 2.22 -40.03 -27.15
C GLY A 143 3.13 -38.82 -27.36
N LEU A 144 3.76 -38.73 -28.53
CA LEU A 144 4.66 -37.64 -28.87
C LEU A 144 3.91 -36.30 -29.06
N LEU A 145 2.67 -36.32 -29.59
CA LEU A 145 1.83 -35.12 -29.68
C LEU A 145 1.44 -34.61 -28.29
N VAL A 146 0.98 -35.50 -27.42
CA VAL A 146 0.65 -35.15 -26.03
C VAL A 146 1.86 -34.54 -25.33
N TRP A 147 3.05 -35.10 -25.54
CA TRP A 147 4.31 -34.59 -24.97
C TRP A 147 4.68 -33.19 -25.47
N ALA A 148 4.60 -32.94 -26.79
CA ALA A 148 4.86 -31.62 -27.37
C ALA A 148 3.88 -30.58 -26.78
N PHE A 149 2.60 -30.92 -26.67
CA PHE A 149 1.57 -30.03 -26.12
C PHE A 149 1.62 -29.83 -24.60
N MET A 150 2.29 -30.72 -23.84
CA MET A 150 2.48 -30.53 -22.39
C MET A 150 3.32 -29.28 -22.04
N ALA A 151 3.99 -28.64 -23.00
CA ALA A 151 4.68 -27.36 -22.80
C ALA A 151 3.75 -26.22 -22.34
N PHE A 152 2.47 -26.30 -22.70
CA PHE A 152 1.46 -25.28 -22.37
C PHE A 152 0.59 -25.63 -21.16
N ARG A 153 0.85 -26.77 -20.48
CA ARG A 153 0.15 -27.03 -19.21
C ARG A 153 0.52 -25.93 -18.22
N PRO A 154 -0.47 -25.26 -17.59
CA PRO A 154 -0.17 -24.36 -16.49
C PRO A 154 0.54 -25.17 -15.42
N ARG A 155 1.77 -24.79 -15.09
CA ARG A 155 2.39 -25.27 -13.86
C ARG A 155 1.50 -24.77 -12.74
N ALA A 156 0.90 -25.69 -11.99
CA ALA A 156 0.44 -25.38 -10.64
C ALA A 156 1.62 -24.68 -9.94
N PRO A 157 1.37 -23.60 -9.17
CA PRO A 157 2.42 -23.01 -8.37
C PRO A 157 3.01 -24.13 -7.52
N ARG A 158 4.30 -24.42 -7.72
CA ARG A 158 5.04 -25.31 -6.85
C ARG A 158 5.03 -24.63 -5.49
N SER A 159 4.25 -25.16 -4.56
CA SER A 159 4.56 -25.09 -3.15
C SER A 159 6.03 -25.43 -3.00
N ALA A 160 6.78 -24.57 -2.32
CA ALA A 160 8.16 -24.84 -1.97
C ALA A 160 8.18 -25.99 -0.97
N GLU A 161 8.25 -27.22 -1.45
CA GLU A 161 8.67 -28.37 -0.66
C GLU A 161 10.20 -28.32 -0.54
N ALA A 162 10.66 -28.03 0.67
CA ALA A 162 12.02 -28.27 1.08
C ALA A 162 12.31 -29.78 1.04
N SER A 163 13.50 -30.09 0.53
CA SER A 163 14.16 -31.38 0.39
C SER A 163 13.79 -32.47 1.41
N SER A 164 13.32 -33.61 0.91
CA SER A 164 13.52 -34.91 1.55
C SER A 164 14.16 -35.87 0.53
N THR A 165 15.28 -36.48 0.93
CA THR A 165 15.94 -37.58 0.20
C THR A 165 15.97 -38.80 1.12
N GLY A 166 15.48 -39.94 0.62
CA GLY A 166 15.61 -41.24 1.28
C GLY A 166 14.35 -42.10 1.15
N SER A 167 14.24 -42.81 0.03
CA SER A 167 13.18 -43.78 -0.29
C SER A 167 13.34 -45.11 0.46
N ALA A 168 12.23 -45.72 0.90
CA ALA A 168 11.89 -47.14 0.61
C ALA A 168 10.51 -47.57 1.18
N GLN A 169 9.64 -47.99 0.25
CA GLN A 169 8.63 -49.05 0.32
C GLN A 169 7.56 -49.13 1.45
N VAL A 170 6.36 -48.67 1.07
CA VAL A 170 5.01 -49.28 1.21
C VAL A 170 4.75 -50.26 2.38
N GLN A 171 3.99 -49.80 3.39
CA GLN A 171 2.77 -50.45 3.90
C GLN A 171 2.11 -49.61 5.02
N GLY A 172 0.82 -49.29 4.86
CA GLY A 172 -0.03 -48.60 5.84
C GLY A 172 0.10 -47.08 5.82
N VAL A 173 -0.87 -46.36 5.22
CA VAL A 173 -0.94 -44.90 5.37
C VAL A 173 -1.42 -44.58 6.78
N ALA A 174 -0.49 -44.58 7.73
CA ALA A 174 -0.58 -43.73 8.89
C ALA A 174 -0.67 -42.28 8.39
N ALA A 175 -1.67 -41.54 8.85
CA ALA A 175 -1.82 -40.12 8.54
C ALA A 175 -0.47 -39.42 8.78
N THR A 176 0.15 -38.91 7.72
CA THR A 176 1.33 -38.05 7.83
C THR A 176 0.97 -36.90 8.76
N HIS A 177 1.58 -36.86 9.93
CA HIS A 177 1.27 -35.92 10.99
C HIS A 177 1.74 -34.52 10.57
N TRP A 178 0.90 -33.75 9.88
CA TRP A 178 1.18 -32.34 9.61
C TRP A 178 1.21 -31.60 10.95
N SER A 179 2.36 -30.98 11.25
CA SER A 179 2.61 -30.21 12.47
C SER A 179 3.15 -28.85 12.08
N ASN A 180 2.40 -27.79 12.37
CA ASN A 180 2.77 -26.40 12.11
C ASN A 180 2.52 -25.57 13.38
N VAL A 181 3.30 -25.85 14.41
CA VAL A 181 3.21 -25.13 15.69
C VAL A 181 4.11 -23.89 15.61
N PRO A 182 3.57 -22.66 15.72
CA PRO A 182 4.38 -21.45 15.68
C PRO A 182 5.35 -21.38 16.86
N THR A 183 6.50 -20.75 16.64
CA THR A 183 7.46 -20.43 17.69
C THR A 183 7.03 -19.20 18.50
N VAL A 184 6.24 -18.31 17.88
CA VAL A 184 5.72 -17.07 18.48
C VAL A 184 4.76 -17.40 19.61
N ARG A 185 4.91 -16.73 20.76
CA ARG A 185 4.05 -16.88 21.95
C ARG A 185 3.54 -15.54 22.44
N PHE A 186 2.71 -15.55 23.49
CA PHE A 186 2.20 -14.32 24.09
C PHE A 186 3.28 -13.41 24.68
N SER A 187 4.45 -13.95 25.03
CA SER A 187 5.62 -13.17 25.43
C SER A 187 6.19 -12.31 24.29
N ASP A 188 5.97 -12.71 23.04
CA ASP A 188 6.44 -11.99 21.85
C ASP A 188 5.47 -10.88 21.41
N VAL A 189 4.29 -10.81 22.03
CA VAL A 189 3.26 -9.81 21.77
C VAL A 189 3.28 -8.77 22.90
N GLY A 190 3.90 -7.63 22.65
CA GLY A 190 3.88 -6.49 23.58
C GLY A 190 2.49 -5.86 23.69
N GLY A 191 2.11 -5.40 24.89
CA GLY A 191 0.82 -4.78 25.18
C GLY A 191 -0.34 -5.78 25.30
N ALA A 192 -1.56 -5.26 25.30
CA ALA A 192 -2.81 -6.03 25.22
C ALA A 192 -2.97 -7.13 26.30
N ALA A 193 -2.51 -6.88 27.54
CA ALA A 193 -2.54 -7.86 28.63
C ALA A 193 -3.94 -8.46 28.86
N ARG A 194 -4.98 -7.62 28.99
CA ARG A 194 -6.37 -8.06 29.17
C ARG A 194 -6.84 -8.98 28.03
N ILE A 195 -6.51 -8.63 26.80
CA ILE A 195 -6.88 -9.43 25.61
C ILE A 195 -6.19 -10.79 25.64
N LYS A 196 -4.89 -10.84 25.99
CA LYS A 196 -4.14 -12.09 26.14
C LYS A 196 -4.75 -12.99 27.22
N ASP A 197 -5.20 -12.42 28.32
CA ASP A 197 -5.84 -13.18 29.41
C ASP A 197 -7.21 -13.73 28.99
N GLU A 198 -8.03 -12.94 28.29
CA GLU A 198 -9.30 -13.39 27.74
C GLU A 198 -9.12 -14.51 26.71
N ILE A 199 -8.14 -14.37 25.80
CA ILE A 199 -7.82 -15.43 24.83
C ILE A 199 -7.34 -16.68 25.58
N ARG A 200 -6.49 -16.54 26.59
CA ARG A 200 -5.99 -17.68 27.38
C ARG A 200 -7.13 -18.43 28.06
N ALA A 201 -8.11 -17.70 28.61
CA ALA A 201 -9.29 -18.31 29.21
C ALA A 201 -10.09 -19.13 28.18
N VAL A 202 -10.34 -18.58 26.99
CA VAL A 202 -11.11 -19.26 25.94
C VAL A 202 -10.34 -20.43 25.34
N ALA A 203 -9.10 -20.22 24.89
CA ALA A 203 -8.26 -21.24 24.30
C ALA A 203 -7.93 -22.37 25.29
N GLY A 204 -7.81 -22.05 26.58
CA GLY A 204 -7.65 -23.02 27.66
C GLY A 204 -8.80 -24.02 27.75
N THR A 205 -10.03 -23.63 27.45
CA THR A 205 -11.18 -24.57 27.39
C THR A 205 -11.10 -25.55 26.22
N ARG A 206 -10.37 -25.20 25.16
CA ARG A 206 -10.25 -26.01 23.93
C ARG A 206 -9.04 -26.93 23.90
N PHE A 207 -7.95 -26.50 24.51
CA PHE A 207 -6.66 -27.19 24.47
C PHE A 207 -6.18 -27.70 25.85
N GLY A 208 -6.84 -27.32 26.94
CA GLY A 208 -6.47 -27.69 28.31
C GLY A 208 -6.98 -29.06 28.78
N LYS A 209 -6.37 -29.60 29.85
CA LYS A 209 -6.70 -30.93 30.43
C LYS A 209 -7.92 -30.97 31.35
N SER A 210 -8.50 -29.82 31.72
CA SER A 210 -9.69 -29.72 32.58
C SER A 210 -10.83 -29.01 31.85
N ALA A 211 -11.49 -29.74 30.95
CA ALA A 211 -12.70 -29.29 30.26
C ALA A 211 -13.94 -29.40 31.19
N ARG A 212 -13.94 -28.68 32.32
CA ARG A 212 -15.17 -28.44 33.10
C ARG A 212 -15.51 -26.96 33.01
N GLY A 213 -16.34 -26.60 32.03
CA GLY A 213 -16.79 -25.23 31.80
C GLY A 213 -17.59 -25.08 30.52
N VAL A 214 -18.25 -23.93 30.38
CA VAL A 214 -18.99 -23.55 29.17
C VAL A 214 -18.01 -23.38 28.00
N ILE A 215 -18.15 -24.22 26.98
CA ILE A 215 -17.34 -24.19 25.77
C ILE A 215 -17.75 -22.97 24.94
N ARG A 216 -16.78 -22.07 24.65
CA ARG A 216 -16.96 -20.93 23.73
C ARG A 216 -16.37 -21.27 22.35
N ASN A 217 -17.05 -20.89 21.27
CA ASN A 217 -16.84 -21.38 19.90
C ASN A 217 -15.85 -20.59 19.05
N GLY A 218 -15.75 -19.28 19.24
CA GLY A 218 -14.91 -18.47 18.38
C GLY A 218 -14.50 -17.15 18.98
N ILE A 219 -13.30 -16.70 18.62
CA ILE A 219 -12.75 -15.40 18.97
C ILE A 219 -12.71 -14.53 17.72
N LEU A 220 -13.39 -13.38 17.75
CA LEU A 220 -13.34 -12.37 16.70
C LEU A 220 -12.49 -11.19 17.15
N LEU A 221 -11.36 -10.98 16.49
CA LEU A 221 -10.47 -9.86 16.70
C LEU A 221 -10.89 -8.70 15.78
N HIS A 222 -11.10 -7.50 16.33
CA HIS A 222 -11.44 -6.32 15.52
C HIS A 222 -10.69 -5.06 15.94
N GLY A 223 -10.75 -3.99 15.13
CA GLY A 223 -10.08 -2.71 15.37
C GLY A 223 -9.16 -2.27 14.21
N PRO A 224 -8.43 -1.17 14.35
CA PRO A 224 -7.62 -0.58 13.27
C PRO A 224 -6.56 -1.53 12.67
N GLN A 225 -6.16 -1.28 11.42
CA GLN A 225 -5.11 -2.03 10.75
C GLN A 225 -3.76 -1.86 11.46
N GLY A 226 -2.92 -2.89 11.43
CA GLY A 226 -1.57 -2.84 12.02
C GLY A 226 -1.53 -2.98 13.54
N THR A 227 -2.68 -3.24 14.20
CA THR A 227 -2.80 -3.52 15.64
C THR A 227 -2.33 -4.93 16.07
N GLY A 228 -1.89 -5.76 15.12
CA GLY A 228 -1.30 -7.08 15.41
C GLY A 228 -2.30 -8.22 15.55
N LYS A 229 -3.49 -8.14 14.95
CA LYS A 229 -4.52 -9.21 15.00
C LYS A 229 -3.97 -10.58 14.61
N ASN A 230 -3.23 -10.65 13.50
CA ASN A 230 -2.63 -11.89 13.01
C ASN A 230 -1.55 -12.43 13.95
N LEU A 231 -0.72 -11.53 14.48
CA LEU A 231 0.34 -11.88 15.42
C LEU A 231 -0.23 -12.46 16.72
N VAL A 232 -1.32 -11.89 17.23
CA VAL A 232 -2.02 -12.40 18.42
C VAL A 232 -2.61 -13.80 18.17
N ALA A 233 -3.19 -14.04 17.00
CA ALA A 233 -3.72 -15.35 16.64
C ALA A 233 -2.61 -16.41 16.51
N GLU A 234 -1.51 -16.07 15.85
CA GLU A 234 -0.33 -16.94 15.75
C GLU A 234 0.28 -17.26 17.12
N ALA A 235 0.43 -16.22 17.97
CA ALA A 235 0.91 -16.36 19.34
C ALA A 235 0.01 -17.26 20.20
N THR A 236 -1.30 -17.24 19.95
CA THR A 236 -2.26 -18.12 20.62
C THR A 236 -1.96 -19.59 20.30
N ALA A 237 -1.70 -19.92 19.04
CA ALA A 237 -1.37 -21.28 18.64
C ALA A 237 -0.04 -21.74 19.27
N GLY A 238 0.99 -20.89 19.27
CA GLY A 238 2.29 -21.21 19.87
C GLY A 238 2.23 -21.37 21.40
N GLU A 239 1.44 -20.56 22.10
CA GLU A 239 1.23 -20.65 23.56
C GLU A 239 0.67 -22.01 23.97
N PHE A 240 -0.34 -22.49 23.23
CA PHE A 240 -1.02 -23.76 23.49
C PHE A 240 -0.41 -24.96 22.77
N ARG A 241 0.70 -24.76 22.05
CA ARG A 241 1.37 -25.78 21.21
C ARG A 241 0.40 -26.44 20.22
N ALA A 242 -0.53 -25.66 19.69
CA ALA A 242 -1.49 -26.10 18.68
C ALA A 242 -0.94 -25.76 17.28
N ASN A 243 -1.38 -26.53 16.29
CA ASN A 243 -1.14 -26.20 14.90
C ASN A 243 -1.78 -24.85 14.55
N PHE A 244 -1.12 -24.05 13.72
CA PHE A 244 -1.67 -22.79 13.23
C PHE A 244 -1.99 -22.90 11.74
N TYR A 245 -3.25 -22.65 11.38
CA TYR A 245 -3.67 -22.60 9.99
C TYR A 245 -4.29 -21.25 9.69
N HIS A 246 -3.54 -20.43 8.94
CA HIS A 246 -3.93 -19.07 8.57
C HIS A 246 -4.48 -19.05 7.15
N VAL A 247 -5.66 -18.45 7.00
CA VAL A 247 -6.31 -18.25 5.71
C VAL A 247 -6.72 -16.79 5.59
N ARG A 248 -6.29 -16.14 4.50
CA ARG A 248 -6.83 -14.84 4.10
C ARG A 248 -8.10 -15.07 3.30
N CYS A 249 -9.23 -14.64 3.83
CA CYS A 249 -10.54 -14.86 3.23
C CYS A 249 -10.68 -14.36 1.77
N PRO A 250 -10.03 -13.26 1.32
CA PRO A 250 -10.08 -12.86 -0.09
C PRO A 250 -9.51 -13.91 -1.05
N GLU A 251 -8.55 -14.72 -0.61
CA GLU A 251 -7.95 -15.78 -1.44
C GLU A 251 -8.94 -16.90 -1.76
N LEU A 252 -9.97 -17.09 -0.91
CA LEU A 252 -11.02 -18.08 -1.12
C LEU A 252 -11.98 -17.69 -2.26
N MET A 253 -12.00 -16.43 -2.70
CA MET A 253 -12.90 -15.94 -3.75
C MET A 253 -12.32 -16.09 -5.18
N GLY A 254 -11.06 -16.51 -5.34
CA GLY A 254 -10.30 -16.39 -6.59
C GLY A 254 -10.46 -17.50 -7.64
N VAL A 255 -11.24 -18.57 -7.41
CA VAL A 255 -11.14 -19.80 -8.21
C VAL A 255 -12.49 -20.21 -8.82
N SER A 256 -13.08 -19.42 -9.71
CA SER A 256 -14.29 -19.79 -10.50
C SER A 256 -15.63 -19.82 -9.76
N ILE A 257 -16.71 -19.57 -10.52
CA ILE A 257 -18.11 -19.51 -10.08
C ILE A 257 -18.50 -20.84 -9.39
N GLY A 258 -18.84 -20.79 -8.10
CA GLY A 258 -19.34 -21.93 -7.30
C GLY A 258 -18.30 -22.76 -6.51
N SER A 259 -17.00 -22.46 -6.59
CA SER A 259 -15.95 -23.23 -5.89
C SER A 259 -15.74 -22.82 -4.43
N THR A 260 -15.98 -21.55 -4.07
CA THR A 260 -15.64 -20.98 -2.76
C THR A 260 -16.35 -21.70 -1.60
N SER A 261 -17.62 -22.09 -1.77
CA SER A 261 -18.36 -22.83 -0.74
C SER A 261 -17.84 -24.26 -0.54
N ALA A 262 -17.28 -24.89 -1.57
CA ALA A 262 -16.62 -26.19 -1.44
C ALA A 262 -15.27 -26.04 -0.75
N GLU A 263 -14.54 -24.97 -1.04
CA GLU A 263 -13.25 -24.66 -0.41
C GLU A 263 -13.40 -24.39 1.09
N ILE A 264 -14.43 -23.63 1.51
CA ILE A 264 -14.74 -23.41 2.93
C ILE A 264 -15.06 -24.74 3.63
N ARG A 265 -15.80 -25.66 2.99
CA ARG A 265 -16.05 -26.98 3.59
C ARG A 265 -14.78 -27.78 3.78
N ARG A 266 -13.95 -27.86 2.73
CA ARG A 266 -12.66 -28.56 2.78
C ARG A 266 -11.73 -27.96 3.81
N LEU A 267 -11.72 -26.64 3.95
CA LEU A 267 -10.94 -25.92 4.95
C LEU A 267 -11.26 -26.39 6.38
N PHE A 268 -12.54 -26.40 6.73
CA PHE A 268 -12.96 -26.82 8.07
C PHE A 268 -12.80 -28.33 8.29
N GLU A 269 -13.08 -29.16 7.28
CA GLU A 269 -12.83 -30.60 7.32
C GLU A 269 -11.35 -30.91 7.53
N TRP A 270 -10.48 -30.19 6.84
CA TRP A 270 -9.05 -30.30 6.97
C TRP A 270 -8.59 -29.87 8.38
N ALA A 271 -9.06 -28.73 8.89
CA ALA A 271 -8.73 -28.27 10.24
C ALA A 271 -9.18 -29.30 11.30
N ALA A 272 -10.38 -29.87 11.15
CA ALA A 272 -10.90 -30.91 12.04
C ALA A 272 -10.03 -32.18 12.07
N GLY A 273 -9.37 -32.52 10.95
CA GLY A 273 -8.44 -33.65 10.84
C GLY A 273 -7.06 -33.41 11.47
N HIS A 274 -6.67 -32.15 11.72
CA HIS A 274 -5.31 -31.77 12.14
C HIS A 274 -5.25 -31.13 13.54
N ARG A 275 -6.19 -31.50 14.40
CA ARG A 275 -6.27 -31.02 15.79
C ARG A 275 -5.10 -31.56 16.64
N PRO A 276 -4.61 -30.81 17.64
CA PRO A 276 -5.07 -29.50 18.08
C PRO A 276 -4.69 -28.38 17.09
N VAL A 277 -5.65 -27.55 16.68
CA VAL A 277 -5.44 -26.49 15.67
C VAL A 277 -6.17 -25.20 16.02
N VAL A 278 -5.51 -24.08 15.75
CA VAL A 278 -6.10 -22.75 15.65
C VAL A 278 -6.33 -22.47 14.17
N LEU A 279 -7.61 -22.44 13.76
CA LEU A 279 -8.01 -22.02 12.43
C LEU A 279 -8.25 -20.50 12.46
N PHE A 280 -7.38 -19.74 11.79
CA PHE A 280 -7.44 -18.30 11.77
C PHE A 280 -7.89 -17.76 10.40
N LEU A 281 -9.03 -17.09 10.38
CA LEU A 281 -9.65 -16.46 9.21
C LEU A 281 -9.39 -14.94 9.22
N ASP A 282 -8.42 -14.49 8.44
CA ASP A 282 -8.08 -13.07 8.32
C ASP A 282 -8.92 -12.38 7.22
N GLU A 283 -9.21 -11.10 7.43
CA GLU A 283 -10.07 -10.29 6.54
C GLU A 283 -11.45 -10.95 6.30
N ILE A 284 -12.09 -11.44 7.36
CA ILE A 284 -13.37 -12.17 7.29
C ILE A 284 -14.51 -11.31 6.70
N ASP A 285 -14.38 -9.99 6.73
CA ASP A 285 -15.29 -9.04 6.08
C ASP A 285 -15.37 -9.27 4.57
N SER A 286 -14.31 -9.76 3.92
CA SER A 286 -14.34 -10.12 2.49
C SER A 286 -15.38 -11.19 2.13
N ILE A 287 -15.78 -12.07 3.07
CA ILE A 287 -16.75 -13.15 2.86
C ILE A 287 -17.94 -13.12 3.83
N GLY A 288 -17.95 -12.16 4.76
CA GLY A 288 -18.88 -12.04 5.87
C GLY A 288 -19.55 -10.67 6.01
N SER A 289 -19.48 -9.81 4.99
CA SER A 289 -20.07 -8.45 5.02
C SER A 289 -21.59 -8.42 4.86
N ARG A 290 -22.23 -7.41 5.45
CA ARG A 290 -23.66 -7.11 5.32
C ARG A 290 -23.98 -6.52 3.93
N LYS A 291 -25.03 -6.98 3.25
CA LYS A 291 -25.59 -6.26 2.09
C LYS A 291 -26.79 -5.40 2.49
N GLN A 292 -26.92 -4.24 1.83
CA GLN A 292 -28.13 -3.42 1.83
C GLN A 292 -29.34 -4.22 1.29
N PRO A 293 -30.56 -3.96 1.80
CA PRO A 293 -31.76 -4.65 1.33
C PRO A 293 -31.97 -4.42 -0.17
N MET A 294 -32.52 -5.42 -0.86
CA MET A 294 -32.94 -5.30 -2.26
C MET A 294 -33.92 -4.13 -2.41
N GLY A 295 -33.50 -3.08 -3.14
CA GLY A 295 -34.34 -1.94 -3.49
C GLY A 295 -33.89 -1.30 -4.80
N SER A 296 -34.70 -1.51 -5.84
CA SER A 296 -34.83 -0.73 -7.09
C SER A 296 -33.56 -0.31 -7.86
N GLY A 297 -32.88 -1.28 -8.46
CA GLY A 297 -31.93 -1.03 -9.55
C GLY A 297 -31.93 -2.24 -10.47
N VAL A 298 -32.18 -2.02 -11.77
CA VAL A 298 -32.49 -3.05 -12.77
C VAL A 298 -31.23 -3.82 -13.16
N ASP A 299 -30.64 -4.60 -12.24
CA ASP A 299 -29.57 -5.57 -12.52
C ASP A 299 -29.73 -6.81 -11.62
N ALA A 300 -30.65 -7.68 -12.02
CA ALA A 300 -30.96 -8.91 -11.33
C ALA A 300 -29.90 -10.00 -11.56
N GLY A 301 -28.99 -10.16 -10.60
CA GLY A 301 -28.89 -11.45 -9.88
C GLY A 301 -27.92 -12.52 -10.39
N GLY A 302 -26.62 -12.35 -10.09
CA GLY A 302 -25.64 -13.45 -9.98
C GLY A 302 -24.76 -13.29 -8.72
N ALA A 303 -23.96 -12.23 -8.68
CA ALA A 303 -23.01 -11.94 -7.59
C ALA A 303 -23.66 -11.71 -6.21
N GLY A 304 -24.92 -11.28 -6.16
CA GLY A 304 -25.70 -11.14 -4.92
C GLY A 304 -26.01 -12.46 -4.22
N ARG A 305 -26.42 -13.46 -5.01
CA ARG A 305 -26.80 -14.79 -4.51
C ARG A 305 -25.58 -15.62 -4.12
N GLU A 306 -24.49 -15.50 -4.87
CA GLU A 306 -23.24 -16.21 -4.59
C GLU A 306 -22.62 -15.76 -3.27
N PHE A 307 -22.56 -14.46 -3.00
CA PHE A 307 -22.02 -13.93 -1.74
C PHE A 307 -22.82 -14.43 -0.53
N ASN A 308 -24.15 -14.40 -0.60
CA ASN A 308 -25.01 -14.94 0.45
C ASN A 308 -24.80 -16.45 0.64
N THR A 309 -24.52 -17.19 -0.43
CA THR A 309 -24.23 -18.63 -0.38
C THR A 309 -22.90 -18.89 0.33
N VAL A 310 -21.88 -18.06 0.10
CA VAL A 310 -20.58 -18.15 0.77
C VAL A 310 -20.69 -17.83 2.27
N THR A 311 -21.34 -16.71 2.64
CA THR A 311 -21.55 -16.36 4.05
C THR A 311 -22.37 -17.43 4.77
N THR A 312 -23.42 -17.95 4.13
CA THR A 312 -24.24 -19.06 4.66
C THR A 312 -23.41 -20.32 4.86
N GLN A 313 -22.57 -20.68 3.89
CA GLN A 313 -21.69 -21.84 4.01
C GLN A 313 -20.68 -21.68 5.15
N LEU A 314 -20.12 -20.48 5.33
CA LEU A 314 -19.22 -20.19 6.45
C LEU A 314 -19.94 -20.40 7.78
N MET A 315 -21.13 -19.82 7.94
CA MET A 315 -21.95 -19.99 9.15
C MET A 315 -22.27 -21.46 9.43
N GLN A 316 -22.70 -22.24 8.43
CA GLN A 316 -22.96 -23.67 8.57
C GLN A 316 -21.71 -24.46 8.96
N SER A 317 -20.54 -24.09 8.42
CA SER A 317 -19.28 -24.76 8.74
C SER A 317 -18.84 -24.46 10.17
N ILE A 318 -18.96 -23.20 10.61
CA ILE A 318 -18.77 -22.82 12.01
C ILE A 318 -19.71 -23.65 12.88
N ASP A 319 -21.02 -23.62 12.61
CA ASP A 319 -22.03 -24.30 13.42
C ASP A 319 -21.78 -25.81 13.55
N ARG A 320 -21.30 -26.46 12.48
CA ARG A 320 -20.96 -27.91 12.45
C ARG A 320 -19.76 -28.27 13.32
N TYR A 321 -18.71 -27.45 13.31
CA TYR A 321 -17.44 -27.74 13.99
C TYR A 321 -17.26 -27.04 15.33
N ARG A 322 -18.24 -26.23 15.73
CA ARG A 322 -18.19 -25.39 16.92
C ARG A 322 -17.86 -26.19 18.19
N ASN A 323 -18.48 -27.34 18.42
CA ASN A 323 -18.27 -28.15 19.62
C ASN A 323 -17.07 -29.11 19.53
N LEU A 324 -16.24 -29.01 18.48
CA LEU A 324 -15.13 -29.93 18.28
C LEU A 324 -13.97 -29.58 19.24
N GLU A 325 -13.63 -30.51 20.14
CA GLU A 325 -12.49 -30.35 21.06
C GLU A 325 -11.17 -30.25 20.27
N GLY A 326 -10.23 -29.43 20.72
CA GLY A 326 -8.96 -29.24 20.00
C GLY A 326 -9.06 -28.45 18.69
N LEU A 327 -10.21 -27.84 18.37
CA LEU A 327 -10.32 -26.84 17.29
C LEU A 327 -10.74 -25.50 17.90
N LEU A 328 -9.90 -24.47 17.73
CA LEU A 328 -10.23 -23.09 18.07
C LEU A 328 -10.39 -22.27 16.79
N LEU A 329 -11.56 -21.68 16.60
CA LEU A 329 -11.80 -20.72 15.53
C LEU A 329 -11.42 -19.31 15.98
N MET A 330 -10.54 -18.66 15.22
CA MET A 330 -10.24 -17.24 15.37
C MET A 330 -10.50 -16.53 14.05
N ALA A 331 -10.96 -15.28 14.10
CA ALA A 331 -11.12 -14.46 12.90
C ALA A 331 -10.71 -13.01 13.15
N ALA A 332 -10.34 -12.28 12.10
CA ALA A 332 -9.99 -10.87 12.18
C ALA A 332 -10.75 -10.00 11.16
N THR A 333 -11.13 -8.79 11.57
CA THR A 333 -11.71 -7.75 10.70
C THR A 333 -11.26 -6.36 11.13
N ASN A 334 -11.22 -5.42 10.19
CA ASN A 334 -11.04 -4.00 10.52
C ASN A 334 -12.36 -3.34 10.95
N HIS A 335 -13.49 -3.84 10.48
CA HIS A 335 -14.81 -3.22 10.62
C HIS A 335 -15.85 -4.20 11.17
N LEU A 336 -16.00 -4.25 12.49
CA LEU A 336 -17.00 -5.12 13.14
C LEU A 336 -18.43 -4.80 12.66
N ASP A 337 -18.76 -3.51 12.52
CA ASP A 337 -20.10 -3.06 12.10
C ASP A 337 -20.43 -3.40 10.64
N GLY A 338 -19.40 -3.70 9.83
CA GLY A 338 -19.55 -4.13 8.44
C GLY A 338 -19.96 -5.59 8.30
N LEU A 339 -19.79 -6.40 9.35
CA LEU A 339 -20.10 -7.83 9.31
C LEU A 339 -21.60 -8.12 9.39
N GLU A 340 -21.97 -9.24 8.79
CA GLU A 340 -23.32 -9.77 8.83
C GLU A 340 -23.69 -10.12 10.29
N PRO A 341 -24.80 -9.57 10.83
CA PRO A 341 -25.12 -9.71 12.25
C PRO A 341 -25.32 -11.15 12.71
N THR A 342 -25.83 -12.06 11.87
CA THR A 342 -26.02 -13.46 12.25
C THR A 342 -24.69 -14.20 12.40
N LEU A 343 -23.67 -13.86 11.62
CA LEU A 343 -22.31 -14.42 11.72
C LEU A 343 -21.71 -14.15 13.11
N ILE A 344 -21.97 -12.97 13.68
CA ILE A 344 -21.42 -12.51 14.96
C ILE A 344 -22.31 -12.79 16.18
N ARG A 345 -23.37 -13.60 16.04
CA ARG A 345 -24.24 -14.00 17.17
C ARG A 345 -23.55 -15.01 18.09
N GLU A 346 -24.10 -15.11 19.31
CA GLU A 346 -23.75 -16.17 20.26
C GLU A 346 -23.93 -17.55 19.62
N GLY A 347 -22.98 -18.44 19.91
CA GLY A 347 -22.83 -19.75 19.31
C GLY A 347 -21.80 -19.82 18.18
N ARG A 348 -21.34 -18.69 17.61
CA ARG A 348 -20.35 -18.62 16.52
C ARG A 348 -19.07 -17.89 16.95
N PHE A 349 -19.18 -16.59 17.17
CA PHE A 349 -18.11 -15.76 17.72
C PHE A 349 -18.54 -15.20 19.07
N ASP A 350 -18.41 -16.04 20.10
CA ASP A 350 -18.84 -15.74 21.47
C ASP A 350 -17.99 -14.67 22.14
N VAL A 351 -16.75 -14.50 21.69
CA VAL A 351 -15.80 -13.54 22.24
C VAL A 351 -15.37 -12.57 21.15
N LYS A 352 -15.60 -11.28 21.37
CA LYS A 352 -15.28 -10.20 20.45
C LYS A 352 -14.27 -9.29 21.14
N LEU A 353 -13.03 -9.31 20.65
CA LEU A 353 -11.92 -8.59 21.27
C LEU A 353 -11.51 -7.44 20.38
N ARG A 354 -11.63 -6.24 20.91
CA ARG A 354 -11.17 -5.02 20.26
C ARG A 354 -9.69 -4.81 20.55
N LEU A 355 -8.86 -4.83 19.51
CA LEU A 355 -7.46 -4.40 19.55
C LEU A 355 -7.41 -2.93 19.14
N ASP A 356 -7.27 -2.06 20.13
CA ASP A 356 -7.05 -0.63 19.93
C ASP A 356 -5.57 -0.30 19.73
N LEU A 357 -5.29 0.97 19.39
CA LEU A 357 -3.93 1.47 19.36
C LEU A 357 -3.32 1.45 20.77
N PRO A 358 -2.04 1.05 20.91
CA PRO A 358 -1.39 0.95 22.20
C PRO A 358 -1.22 2.31 22.88
N ASP A 359 -1.46 2.34 24.19
CA ASP A 359 -1.06 3.43 25.06
C ASP A 359 0.47 3.50 25.21
N GLU A 360 0.98 4.49 25.95
CA GLU A 360 2.43 4.68 26.10
C GLU A 360 3.14 3.43 26.63
N GLU A 361 2.55 2.79 27.64
CA GLU A 361 3.10 1.59 28.25
C GLU A 361 3.05 0.40 27.29
N GLY A 362 1.94 0.20 26.57
CA GLY A 362 1.84 -0.80 25.52
C GLY A 362 2.85 -0.57 24.40
N ARG A 363 3.11 0.69 23.98
CA ARG A 363 4.14 1.01 22.99
C ARG A 363 5.54 0.67 23.50
N ARG A 364 5.82 0.92 24.78
CA ARG A 364 7.08 0.53 25.43
C ARG A 364 7.26 -0.99 25.40
N GLU A 365 6.23 -1.75 25.75
CA GLU A 365 6.26 -3.22 25.69
C GLU A 365 6.45 -3.75 24.25
N ILE A 366 5.78 -3.13 23.27
CA ILE A 366 5.92 -3.50 21.86
C ILE A 366 7.35 -3.23 21.37
N LEU A 367 7.90 -2.04 21.67
CA LEU A 367 9.26 -1.69 21.32
C LEU A 367 10.26 -2.66 21.96
N ALA A 368 10.07 -3.01 23.23
CA ALA A 368 10.89 -3.99 23.92
C ALA A 368 10.86 -5.36 23.21
N ALA A 369 9.66 -5.83 22.83
CA ALA A 369 9.49 -7.10 22.12
C ALA A 369 10.13 -7.09 20.72
N GLN A 370 10.06 -5.97 19.98
CA GLN A 370 10.72 -5.84 18.68
C GLN A 370 12.25 -5.75 18.82
N LEU A 371 12.75 -4.98 19.80
CA LEU A 371 14.18 -4.84 20.07
C LEU A 371 14.81 -6.14 20.54
N ALA A 372 14.08 -6.98 21.28
CA ALA A 372 14.55 -8.30 21.70
C ALA A 372 14.91 -9.23 20.52
N ARG A 373 14.44 -8.95 19.31
CA ARG A 373 14.70 -9.73 18.09
C ARG A 373 15.92 -9.25 17.31
N VAL A 374 16.55 -8.15 17.72
CA VAL A 374 17.71 -7.55 17.05
C VAL A 374 18.87 -7.37 18.04
N ALA A 375 20.09 -7.26 17.54
CA ALA A 375 21.21 -6.87 18.38
C ALA A 375 21.03 -5.40 18.77
N TRP A 376 20.85 -5.11 20.06
CA TRP A 376 20.66 -3.74 20.55
C TRP A 376 21.34 -3.50 21.90
N ASN A 377 21.77 -2.26 22.11
CA ASN A 377 22.31 -1.80 23.38
C ASN A 377 21.14 -1.43 24.30
N LYS A 378 21.08 -2.04 25.49
CA LYS A 378 19.99 -1.86 26.46
C LYS A 378 19.98 -0.44 27.07
N HIS A 379 19.57 0.55 26.28
CA HIS A 379 19.33 1.93 26.68
C HIS A 379 17.85 2.15 27.04
N ASP A 380 17.56 3.24 27.73
CA ASP A 380 16.18 3.66 28.00
C ASP A 380 15.54 4.23 26.73
N PHE A 381 14.52 3.55 26.21
CA PHE A 381 13.73 4.00 25.06
C PHE A 381 12.35 4.51 25.47
N SER A 382 12.12 4.81 26.75
CA SER A 382 10.86 5.39 27.24
C SER A 382 10.58 6.74 26.58
N ALA A 383 11.61 7.49 26.20
CA ALA A 383 11.47 8.70 25.39
C ALA A 383 10.86 8.44 24.00
N ILE A 384 11.17 7.32 23.35
CA ILE A 384 10.61 6.93 22.05
C ILE A 384 9.13 6.57 22.18
N ALA A 385 8.75 5.84 23.23
CA ALA A 385 7.34 5.51 23.51
C ALA A 385 6.49 6.78 23.76
N ARG A 386 7.04 7.76 24.49
CA ARG A 386 6.42 9.10 24.70
C ARG A 386 6.24 9.89 23.40
N ARG A 387 7.21 9.79 22.49
CA ARG A 387 7.23 10.53 21.20
C ARG A 387 6.42 9.85 20.07
N THR A 388 5.77 8.73 20.34
CA THR A 388 5.03 7.94 19.34
C THR A 388 3.52 7.76 19.64
N PRO A 389 2.79 8.78 20.14
CA PRO A 389 1.37 8.63 20.43
C PRO A 389 0.58 8.25 19.17
N GLY A 390 -0.36 7.31 19.31
CA GLY A 390 -1.20 6.84 18.19
C GLY A 390 -0.50 5.89 17.20
N TRP A 391 0.77 5.56 17.40
CA TRP A 391 1.47 4.62 16.51
C TRP A 391 1.00 3.18 16.71
N SER A 392 0.74 2.48 15.60
CA SER A 392 0.39 1.06 15.62
C SER A 392 1.64 0.17 15.86
N PRO A 393 1.46 -1.06 16.39
CA PRO A 393 2.53 -2.04 16.51
C PRO A 393 3.30 -2.27 15.20
N ALA A 394 2.59 -2.32 14.05
CA ALA A 394 3.23 -2.43 12.74
C ALA A 394 4.16 -1.25 12.44
N ARG A 395 3.76 -0.03 12.81
CA ARG A 395 4.58 1.17 12.63
C ARG A 395 5.80 1.19 13.54
N LEU A 396 5.64 0.76 14.79
CA LEU A 396 6.76 0.59 15.74
C LEU A 396 7.74 -0.50 15.28
N LYS A 397 7.25 -1.58 14.67
CA LYS A 397 8.12 -2.57 14.01
C LYS A 397 8.92 -1.93 12.89
N SER A 398 8.27 -1.18 11.99
CA SER A 398 8.96 -0.49 10.89
C SER A 398 10.01 0.51 11.37
N LEU A 399 9.79 1.14 12.53
CA LEU A 399 10.77 2.01 13.19
C LEU A 399 12.04 1.22 13.59
N VAL A 400 11.86 0.07 14.24
CA VAL A 400 12.98 -0.80 14.66
C VAL A 400 13.69 -1.41 13.45
N ASP A 401 12.95 -1.86 12.44
CA ASP A 401 13.52 -2.37 11.19
C ASP A 401 14.42 -1.32 10.53
N ARG A 402 13.98 -0.05 10.53
CA ARG A 402 14.77 1.06 10.00
C ARG A 402 15.98 1.41 10.87
N ALA A 403 15.83 1.43 12.18
CA ALA A 403 16.96 1.63 13.08
C ALA A 403 18.03 0.55 12.89
N THR A 404 17.60 -0.68 12.63
CA THR A 404 18.48 -1.82 12.31
C THR A 404 19.24 -1.60 10.99
N LEU A 405 18.56 -1.07 9.96
CA LEU A 405 19.20 -0.70 8.70
C LEU A 405 20.23 0.42 8.89
N LEU A 406 19.90 1.45 9.68
CA LEU A 406 20.81 2.56 9.99
C LEU A 406 22.04 2.10 10.77
N ALA A 407 21.87 1.14 11.68
CA ALA A 407 22.97 0.57 12.46
C ALA A 407 23.97 -0.23 11.60
N ASN A 408 23.57 -0.64 10.38
CA ASN A 408 24.43 -1.27 9.37
C ASN A 408 25.32 -2.40 9.93
N GLY A 409 24.69 -3.36 10.60
CA GLY A 409 25.36 -4.53 11.21
C GLY A 409 25.96 -4.28 12.60
N LYS A 410 25.92 -3.05 13.13
CA LYS A 410 26.21 -2.74 14.53
C LYS A 410 24.97 -2.94 15.41
N PRO A 411 25.13 -3.10 16.74
CA PRO A 411 24.00 -3.07 17.65
C PRO A 411 23.21 -1.76 17.52
N VAL A 412 21.89 -1.85 17.49
CA VAL A 412 20.99 -0.70 17.52
C VAL A 412 21.16 0.04 18.85
N ASP A 413 21.28 1.35 18.79
CA ASP A 413 21.35 2.24 19.96
C ASP A 413 20.22 3.28 19.92
N GLU A 414 20.16 4.13 20.95
CA GLU A 414 19.14 5.18 21.02
C GLU A 414 19.27 6.19 19.86
N GLY A 415 20.49 6.50 19.41
CA GLY A 415 20.73 7.39 18.28
C GLY A 415 20.12 6.87 16.99
N HIS A 416 20.28 5.58 16.69
CA HIS A 416 19.66 4.93 15.54
C HIS A 416 18.14 4.93 15.64
N LEU A 417 17.56 4.73 16.84
CA LEU A 417 16.11 4.78 17.06
C LEU A 417 15.56 6.20 16.90
N ILE A 418 16.27 7.22 17.38
CA ILE A 418 15.91 8.64 17.20
C ILE A 418 16.01 9.01 15.72
N GLN A 419 17.10 8.67 15.05
CA GLN A 419 17.27 8.92 13.62
C GLN A 419 16.24 8.14 12.78
N ALA A 420 15.93 6.91 13.17
CA ALA A 420 14.85 6.15 12.58
C ALA A 420 13.51 6.84 12.84
N LEU A 421 13.24 7.38 14.02
CA LEU A 421 12.00 8.08 14.34
C LEU A 421 11.86 9.36 13.52
N GLU A 422 12.95 10.12 13.42
CA GLU A 422 13.04 11.35 12.63
C GLU A 422 12.86 11.08 11.14
N SER A 423 13.40 9.98 10.62
CA SER A 423 13.21 9.56 9.23
C SER A 423 11.88 8.83 8.98
N SER A 424 11.31 8.17 10.00
CA SER A 424 10.03 7.42 9.94
C SER A 424 8.82 8.35 9.91
N GLY A 425 9.00 9.63 10.27
CA GLY A 425 8.23 10.69 9.64
C GLY A 425 8.66 10.74 8.18
N GLY A 426 7.96 9.97 7.33
CA GLY A 426 8.44 9.60 5.99
C GLY A 426 8.84 10.76 5.07
N GLN A 427 9.32 10.40 3.88
CA GLN A 427 9.47 11.31 2.73
C GLN A 427 8.16 12.05 2.34
N ASP A 428 7.05 11.74 3.01
CA ASP A 428 5.72 12.35 2.94
C ASP A 428 5.47 13.43 4.03
N ARG A 429 6.47 13.82 4.83
CA ARG A 429 6.50 15.22 5.26
C ARG A 429 6.90 15.99 4.01
N PRO A 430 6.08 16.91 3.44
CA PRO A 430 6.69 18.01 2.71
C PRO A 430 7.75 18.55 3.67
N ALA A 431 9.00 18.61 3.23
CA ALA A 431 10.07 19.15 4.06
C ALA A 431 9.53 20.45 4.65
N VAL A 432 9.21 20.45 5.94
CA VAL A 432 8.86 21.67 6.62
C VAL A 432 10.20 22.38 6.62
N GLU A 433 10.37 23.30 5.67
CA GLU A 433 11.38 24.34 5.79
C GLU A 433 11.28 24.78 7.25
N LEU A 434 12.35 24.59 8.00
CA LEU A 434 12.36 24.96 9.41
C LEU A 434 12.22 26.47 9.44
N VAL A 435 10.98 26.92 9.66
CA VAL A 435 10.64 28.32 9.81
C VAL A 435 10.68 28.61 11.31
N ASP A 436 11.54 29.54 11.71
CA ASP A 436 11.58 30.07 13.06
C ASP A 436 10.87 31.43 13.14
N TRP A 437 10.68 31.95 14.35
CA TRP A 437 10.07 33.25 14.58
C TRP A 437 10.82 34.39 13.86
N ASP A 438 12.13 34.24 13.70
CA ASP A 438 12.97 35.20 12.97
C ASP A 438 12.68 35.19 11.46
N ASP A 439 12.12 34.10 10.94
CA ASP A 439 11.80 33.94 9.52
C ASP A 439 10.49 34.61 9.11
N VAL A 440 9.61 34.95 10.06
CA VAL A 440 8.30 35.54 9.78
C VAL A 440 8.13 36.86 10.51
N VAL A 441 7.92 37.93 9.74
CA VAL A 441 7.59 39.23 10.31
C VAL A 441 6.08 39.36 10.42
N LEU A 442 5.59 39.42 11.66
CA LEU A 442 4.17 39.53 11.99
C LEU A 442 3.95 40.67 12.99
N PRO A 443 2.77 41.29 13.02
CA PRO A 443 2.40 42.23 14.07
C PRO A 443 2.53 41.59 15.47
N GLU A 444 2.98 42.35 16.47
CA GLU A 444 3.27 41.84 17.82
C GLU A 444 2.07 41.11 18.44
N ARG A 445 0.87 41.69 18.30
CA ARG A 445 -0.38 41.06 18.76
C ARG A 445 -0.61 39.67 18.15
N VAL A 446 -0.34 39.52 16.85
CA VAL A 446 -0.48 38.24 16.14
C VAL A 446 0.54 37.23 16.65
N ILE A 447 1.77 37.67 16.94
CA ILE A 447 2.81 36.82 17.53
C ILE A 447 2.36 36.28 18.89
N GLU A 448 1.78 37.13 19.74
CA GLU A 448 1.26 36.72 21.05
C GLU A 448 0.12 35.70 20.92
N ASP A 449 -0.85 35.97 20.05
CA ASP A 449 -1.99 35.08 19.78
C ASP A 449 -1.51 33.70 19.28
N LEU A 450 -0.54 33.68 18.34
CA LEU A 450 0.05 32.45 17.83
C LEU A 450 0.84 31.69 18.90
N LYS A 451 1.62 32.38 19.75
CA LYS A 451 2.34 31.75 20.87
C LYS A 451 1.37 31.13 21.87
N ALA A 452 0.26 31.81 22.18
CA ALA A 452 -0.78 31.28 23.05
C ALA A 452 -1.42 30.01 22.44
N LEU A 453 -1.77 30.05 21.15
CA LEU A 453 -2.34 28.92 20.43
C LEU A 453 -1.37 27.72 20.38
N ILE A 454 -0.09 27.95 20.07
CA ILE A 454 0.94 26.89 20.05
C ILE A 454 1.10 26.25 21.43
N ARG A 455 1.04 27.04 22.51
CA ARG A 455 1.05 26.51 23.89
C ARG A 455 -0.16 25.63 24.18
N LEU A 456 -1.35 26.00 23.71
CA LEU A 456 -2.57 25.21 23.89
C LEU A 456 -2.58 23.92 23.06
N MET A 457 -1.88 23.90 21.91
CA MET A 457 -1.71 22.70 21.08
C MET A 457 -0.77 21.65 21.69
N ALA A 458 -0.05 21.98 22.77
CA ALA A 458 0.79 21.01 23.47
C ALA A 458 -0.08 19.96 24.20
N LEU A 459 0.36 18.71 24.21
CA LEU A 459 -0.39 17.60 24.79
C LEU A 459 -0.75 17.87 26.26
N GLY A 460 -2.03 17.76 26.61
CA GLY A 460 -2.56 17.97 27.96
C GLY A 460 -2.56 19.44 28.44
N ALA A 461 -2.12 20.41 27.63
CA ALA A 461 -2.10 21.81 28.03
C ALA A 461 -3.51 22.38 28.19
N ALA A 462 -4.40 22.11 27.24
CA ALA A 462 -5.80 22.54 27.30
C ALA A 462 -6.54 21.98 28.52
N GLU A 463 -6.37 20.70 28.82
CA GLU A 463 -6.97 20.04 30.00
C GLU A 463 -6.45 20.61 31.32
N ARG A 464 -5.12 20.79 31.44
CA ARG A 464 -4.49 21.39 32.62
C ARG A 464 -4.96 22.80 32.90
N LEU A 465 -5.26 23.56 31.84
CA LEU A 465 -5.73 24.94 31.93
C LEU A 465 -7.26 25.05 31.97
N SER A 466 -7.99 23.93 31.90
CA SER A 466 -9.46 23.90 31.80
C SER A 466 -10.00 24.76 30.64
N LEU A 467 -9.26 24.80 29.52
CA LEU A 467 -9.62 25.52 28.31
C LEU A 467 -10.04 24.53 27.21
N PRO A 468 -10.94 24.93 26.28
CA PRO A 468 -11.28 24.09 25.14
C PRO A 468 -10.05 23.86 24.25
N ALA A 469 -9.83 22.61 23.83
CA ALA A 469 -8.75 22.29 22.92
C ALA A 469 -9.00 22.95 21.56
N PRO A 470 -8.03 23.71 21.02
CA PRO A 470 -8.21 24.36 19.74
C PRO A 470 -8.18 23.30 18.64
N THR A 471 -9.20 23.29 17.80
CA THR A 471 -9.36 22.30 16.71
C THR A 471 -8.87 22.83 15.37
N GLY A 472 -8.84 24.16 15.20
CA GLY A 472 -8.39 24.77 13.97
C GLY A 472 -8.40 26.29 13.97
N LEU A 473 -7.67 26.83 13.00
CA LEU A 473 -7.34 28.24 12.83
C LEU A 473 -7.57 28.68 11.39
N ILE A 474 -8.14 29.88 11.21
CA ILE A 474 -8.16 30.55 9.91
C ILE A 474 -7.24 31.77 9.95
N LEU A 475 -6.33 31.84 8.99
CA LEU A 475 -5.47 32.99 8.73
C LEU A 475 -6.11 33.85 7.63
N LEU A 476 -6.49 35.07 8.00
CA LEU A 476 -7.10 36.08 7.15
C LEU A 476 -6.08 37.13 6.74
N GLY A 477 -6.26 37.78 5.60
CA GLY A 477 -5.45 38.93 5.21
C GLY A 477 -5.36 39.08 3.69
N ALA A 478 -4.77 40.17 3.20
CA ALA A 478 -4.56 40.36 1.77
C ALA A 478 -3.55 39.33 1.17
N PRO A 479 -3.56 39.11 -0.15
CA PRO A 479 -2.53 38.31 -0.82
C PRO A 479 -1.11 38.80 -0.47
N GLY A 480 -0.15 37.88 -0.39
CA GLY A 480 1.25 38.25 -0.16
C GLY A 480 1.64 38.61 1.29
N MET A 481 0.72 38.50 2.25
CA MET A 481 0.99 38.78 3.69
C MET A 481 1.68 37.64 4.46
N GLY A 482 2.20 36.61 3.78
CA GLY A 482 2.93 35.52 4.45
C GLY A 482 2.05 34.53 5.24
N LYS A 483 0.75 34.40 4.90
CA LYS A 483 -0.18 33.44 5.54
C LYS A 483 0.34 31.99 5.48
N THR A 484 0.78 31.53 4.31
CA THR A 484 1.35 30.19 4.13
C THR A 484 2.64 30.01 4.93
N LEU A 485 3.49 31.03 5.01
CA LEU A 485 4.72 31.00 5.81
C LEU A 485 4.41 30.94 7.32
N THR A 486 3.38 31.66 7.76
CA THR A 486 2.88 31.62 9.14
C THR A 486 2.35 30.23 9.51
N ALA A 487 1.62 29.56 8.61
CA ALA A 487 1.18 28.19 8.84
C ALA A 487 2.35 27.21 8.96
N LYS A 488 3.40 27.37 8.14
CA LYS A 488 4.65 26.59 8.25
C LYS A 488 5.36 26.85 9.58
N LEU A 489 5.42 28.10 10.04
CA LEU A 489 5.94 28.46 11.36
C LEU A 489 5.20 27.72 12.47
N ILE A 490 3.87 27.73 12.46
CA ILE A 490 3.05 27.01 13.46
C ILE A 490 3.39 25.52 13.47
N ALA A 491 3.55 24.90 12.29
CA ALA A 491 3.92 23.51 12.16
C ALA A 491 5.31 23.21 12.73
N SER A 492 6.29 24.05 12.41
CA SER A 492 7.68 23.96 12.89
C SER A 492 7.74 24.07 14.41
N GLN A 493 7.13 25.11 14.98
CA GLN A 493 7.14 25.40 16.41
C GLN A 493 6.36 24.37 17.23
N SER A 494 5.25 23.85 16.69
CA SER A 494 4.47 22.79 17.33
C SER A 494 5.01 21.38 17.07
N LYS A 495 6.05 21.23 16.24
CA LYS A 495 6.68 19.96 15.84
C LYS A 495 5.67 18.96 15.24
N ARG A 496 4.70 19.46 14.49
CA ARG A 496 3.63 18.66 13.86
C ARG A 496 3.94 18.37 12.40
N SER A 497 3.48 17.23 11.91
CA SER A 497 3.54 16.92 10.47
C SER A 497 2.63 17.89 9.71
N PHE A 498 3.03 18.40 8.55
CA PHE A 498 2.28 19.41 7.79
C PHE A 498 1.76 18.81 6.47
N TYR A 499 0.46 18.85 6.22
CA TYR A 499 -0.17 18.35 5.00
C TYR A 499 -0.89 19.49 4.30
N SER A 500 -0.36 19.98 3.17
CA SER A 500 -0.98 21.03 2.39
C SER A 500 -1.99 20.47 1.38
N ILE A 501 -3.12 21.15 1.26
CA ILE A 501 -4.14 20.94 0.24
C ILE A 501 -4.34 22.31 -0.43
N SER A 502 -4.09 22.38 -1.74
CA SER A 502 -4.34 23.59 -2.54
C SER A 502 -5.32 23.29 -3.68
N PRO A 503 -6.00 24.31 -4.26
CA PRO A 503 -6.92 24.12 -5.38
C PRO A 503 -6.28 23.38 -6.57
N SER A 504 -5.00 23.63 -6.85
CA SER A 504 -4.27 22.99 -7.94
C SER A 504 -4.03 21.49 -7.72
N ASP A 505 -3.83 21.06 -6.46
CA ASP A 505 -3.67 19.64 -6.10
C ASP A 505 -4.95 18.82 -6.38
N VAL A 506 -6.09 19.49 -6.22
CA VAL A 506 -7.42 18.91 -6.35
C VAL A 506 -7.93 18.97 -7.79
N LEU A 507 -7.61 20.02 -8.56
CA LEU A 507 -8.07 20.20 -9.94
C LEU A 507 -7.23 19.43 -10.98
N SER A 508 -6.05 18.91 -10.61
CA SER A 508 -5.12 18.19 -11.52
C SER A 508 -5.49 16.72 -11.81
N GLY A 509 -6.63 16.22 -11.33
CA GLY A 509 -7.07 14.82 -11.48
C GLY A 509 -8.18 14.64 -12.50
N ALA A 510 -8.20 13.49 -13.20
CA ALA A 510 -9.37 13.05 -13.96
C ALA A 510 -10.63 13.00 -13.07
N VAL A 511 -11.82 13.24 -13.64
CA VAL A 511 -13.12 13.30 -12.94
C VAL A 511 -13.24 12.16 -11.91
N GLY A 512 -13.28 12.50 -10.62
CA GLY A 512 -13.39 11.56 -9.49
C GLY A 512 -12.09 11.24 -8.73
N GLY A 513 -10.91 11.57 -9.27
CA GLY A 513 -9.62 11.36 -8.59
C GLY A 513 -9.39 12.27 -7.38
N SER A 514 -10.02 13.44 -7.38
CA SER A 514 -9.83 14.52 -6.42
C SER A 514 -10.43 14.22 -5.04
N VAL A 515 -11.62 13.62 -5.01
CA VAL A 515 -12.32 13.19 -3.77
C VAL A 515 -11.54 12.08 -3.06
N LYS A 516 -11.01 11.12 -3.83
CA LYS A 516 -10.19 10.04 -3.29
C LYS A 516 -8.88 10.57 -2.70
N ARG A 517 -8.18 11.47 -3.43
CA ARG A 517 -6.96 12.12 -2.92
C ARG A 517 -7.21 12.86 -1.60
N LEU A 518 -8.31 13.62 -1.52
CA LEU A 518 -8.67 14.31 -0.28
C LEU A 518 -8.80 13.32 0.88
N SER A 519 -9.56 12.24 0.69
CA SER A 519 -9.78 11.21 1.71
C SER A 519 -8.46 10.52 2.11
N ASP A 520 -7.58 10.23 1.14
CA ASP A 520 -6.25 9.67 1.38
C ASP A 520 -5.37 10.62 2.23
N ILE A 521 -5.42 11.93 1.98
CA ILE A 521 -4.67 12.94 2.77
C ILE A 521 -5.20 12.97 4.21
N PHE A 522 -6.52 12.95 4.42
CA PHE A 522 -7.10 12.90 5.77
C PHE A 522 -6.74 11.62 6.51
N ALA A 523 -6.80 10.46 5.85
CA ALA A 523 -6.38 9.18 6.43
C ALA A 523 -4.90 9.24 6.86
N ARG A 524 -4.03 9.73 5.97
CA ARG A 524 -2.60 9.93 6.28
C ARG A 524 -2.40 10.90 7.43
N ALA A 525 -3.11 12.02 7.48
CA ALA A 525 -2.98 13.00 8.56
C ALA A 525 -3.37 12.39 9.92
N LYS A 526 -4.42 11.55 9.96
CA LYS A 526 -4.84 10.81 11.16
C LYS A 526 -3.80 9.76 11.57
N GLU A 527 -3.25 9.02 10.62
CA GLU A 527 -2.20 8.00 10.86
C GLU A 527 -0.87 8.59 11.33
N ASN A 528 -0.57 9.84 10.95
CA ASN A 528 0.69 10.55 11.23
C ASN A 528 0.52 11.65 12.28
N ALA A 529 -0.52 11.57 13.11
CA ALA A 529 -0.74 12.49 14.22
C ALA A 529 0.43 12.46 15.23
N PRO A 530 0.79 13.59 15.88
CA PRO A 530 0.16 14.91 15.77
C PRO A 530 0.50 15.61 14.45
N SER A 531 -0.53 16.10 13.76
CA SER A 531 -0.42 16.66 12.42
C SER A 531 -1.24 17.94 12.27
N ILE A 532 -0.90 18.70 11.23
CA ILE A 532 -1.59 19.89 10.75
C ILE A 532 -2.07 19.60 9.33
N LEU A 533 -3.36 19.82 9.10
CA LEU A 533 -3.95 19.82 7.78
C LEU A 533 -4.16 21.27 7.34
N PHE A 534 -3.42 21.68 6.32
CA PHE A 534 -3.36 23.04 5.83
C PHE A 534 -4.16 23.17 4.53
N PHE A 535 -5.20 24.00 4.54
CA PHE A 535 -6.00 24.35 3.37
C PHE A 535 -5.57 25.73 2.87
N ASP A 536 -4.80 25.74 1.78
CA ASP A 536 -4.45 26.99 1.10
C ASP A 536 -5.63 27.49 0.28
N GLU A 537 -5.81 28.80 0.18
CA GLU A 537 -6.90 29.43 -0.59
C GLU A 537 -8.28 28.76 -0.39
N MET A 538 -8.77 28.74 0.86
CA MET A 538 -10.04 28.11 1.21
C MET A 538 -11.23 28.63 0.40
N ASP A 539 -11.20 29.89 -0.04
CA ASP A 539 -12.22 30.48 -0.92
C ASP A 539 -12.22 29.86 -2.32
N GLY A 540 -11.09 29.30 -2.77
CA GLY A 540 -10.99 28.50 -3.99
C GLY A 540 -11.36 27.03 -3.77
N LEU A 541 -10.98 26.45 -2.63
CA LEU A 541 -11.29 25.04 -2.31
C LEU A 541 -12.75 24.81 -1.91
N PHE A 542 -13.33 25.78 -1.20
CA PHE A 542 -14.63 25.67 -0.58
C PHE A 542 -15.47 26.92 -0.85
N PRO A 543 -15.81 27.19 -2.13
CA PRO A 543 -16.57 28.37 -2.49
C PRO A 543 -17.98 28.32 -1.90
N SER A 544 -18.49 29.47 -1.47
CA SER A 544 -19.90 29.61 -1.10
C SER A 544 -20.80 29.32 -2.32
N VAL A 545 -21.97 28.73 -2.09
CA VAL A 545 -22.91 28.25 -3.14
C VAL A 545 -23.65 29.40 -3.85
N GLN A 546 -22.99 30.52 -4.13
CA GLN A 546 -23.55 31.66 -4.84
C GLN A 546 -23.08 31.64 -6.31
N GLY A 547 -23.82 30.92 -7.17
CA GLY A 547 -23.60 30.89 -8.62
C GLY A 547 -23.70 29.48 -9.24
N PRO A 548 -23.52 29.34 -10.58
CA PRO A 548 -23.43 28.05 -11.23
C PRO A 548 -22.10 27.37 -10.88
N VAL A 549 -22.10 26.58 -9.80
CA VAL A 549 -20.95 25.79 -9.34
C VAL A 549 -20.89 24.47 -10.10
N GLY A 550 -19.70 24.01 -10.49
CA GLY A 550 -19.51 22.71 -11.12
C GLY A 550 -19.87 21.57 -10.16
N GLN A 551 -20.47 20.49 -10.66
CA GLN A 551 -20.84 19.31 -9.84
C GLN A 551 -19.64 18.71 -9.07
N HIS A 552 -18.42 18.89 -9.61
CA HIS A 552 -17.18 18.42 -8.99
C HIS A 552 -16.84 19.17 -7.69
N ASP A 553 -17.04 20.48 -7.64
CA ASP A 553 -16.69 21.30 -6.48
C ASP A 553 -17.66 21.03 -5.32
N VAL A 554 -18.94 20.80 -5.64
CA VAL A 554 -19.95 20.39 -4.65
C VAL A 554 -19.54 19.06 -3.99
N GLN A 555 -19.12 18.06 -4.78
CA GLN A 555 -18.70 16.77 -4.22
C GLN A 555 -17.46 16.88 -3.33
N LEU A 556 -16.50 17.74 -3.69
CA LEU A 556 -15.31 17.98 -2.89
C LEU A 556 -15.66 18.62 -1.54
N VAL A 557 -16.50 19.66 -1.54
CA VAL A 557 -16.94 20.34 -0.31
C VAL A 557 -17.67 19.37 0.61
N GLU A 558 -18.59 18.56 0.07
CA GLU A 558 -19.31 17.55 0.86
C GLU A 558 -18.34 16.51 1.45
N GLN A 559 -17.39 15.98 0.68
CA GLN A 559 -16.41 15.04 1.22
C GLN A 559 -15.53 15.67 2.30
N ALA A 560 -15.07 16.91 2.09
CA ALA A 560 -14.29 17.64 3.07
C ALA A 560 -15.08 17.84 4.37
N LEU A 561 -16.36 18.21 4.28
CA LEU A 561 -17.25 18.34 5.43
C LEU A 561 -17.39 17.02 6.19
N ILE A 562 -17.56 15.90 5.50
CA ILE A 562 -17.65 14.56 6.12
C ILE A 562 -16.34 14.23 6.85
N GLU A 563 -15.19 14.41 6.20
CA GLU A 563 -13.88 14.08 6.79
C GLU A 563 -13.53 14.98 7.97
N ILE A 564 -13.76 16.29 7.85
CA ILE A 564 -13.61 17.26 8.93
C ILE A 564 -14.55 16.91 10.08
N SER A 565 -15.81 16.54 9.79
CA SER A 565 -16.79 16.13 10.80
C SER A 565 -16.45 14.81 11.48
N ALA A 566 -15.70 13.93 10.82
CA ALA A 566 -15.20 12.69 11.41
C ALA A 566 -13.98 12.90 12.33
N LEU A 567 -13.36 14.09 12.35
CA LEU A 567 -12.25 14.37 13.26
C LEU A 567 -12.74 14.49 14.70
N LYS A 568 -12.05 13.82 15.62
CA LYS A 568 -12.27 13.85 17.06
C LYS A 568 -11.00 14.37 17.74
N PRO A 569 -11.08 14.91 18.97
CA PRO A 569 -9.90 15.37 19.71
C PRO A 569 -8.79 14.31 19.84
N GLU A 570 -9.17 13.04 20.01
CA GLU A 570 -8.26 11.89 20.07
C GLU A 570 -7.39 11.69 18.82
N HIS A 571 -7.81 12.21 17.66
CA HIS A 571 -7.03 12.11 16.42
C HIS A 571 -5.84 13.08 16.40
N ASN A 572 -5.77 14.09 17.27
CA ASN A 572 -4.66 15.06 17.33
C ASN A 572 -4.31 15.73 15.98
N VAL A 573 -5.30 15.94 15.11
CA VAL A 573 -5.17 16.65 13.83
C VAL A 573 -5.67 18.08 14.02
N PHE A 574 -4.80 19.07 13.76
CA PHE A 574 -5.12 20.48 13.83
C PHE A 574 -5.39 21.04 12.43
N LEU A 575 -6.44 21.83 12.25
CA LEU A 575 -6.80 22.39 10.94
C LEU A 575 -6.27 23.83 10.80
N ILE A 576 -5.59 24.14 9.71
CA ILE A 576 -5.23 25.53 9.37
C ILE A 576 -5.81 25.84 8.00
N GLY A 577 -6.49 26.97 7.89
CA GLY A 577 -7.03 27.46 6.63
C GLY A 577 -6.53 28.86 6.33
N THR A 578 -6.25 29.18 5.06
CA THR A 578 -5.95 30.56 4.65
C THR A 578 -6.99 31.05 3.68
N THR A 579 -7.42 32.30 3.82
CA THR A 579 -8.28 32.94 2.83
C THR A 579 -8.06 34.44 2.82
N ASN A 580 -8.33 35.06 1.67
CA ASN A 580 -8.38 36.51 1.56
C ASN A 580 -9.78 37.06 1.94
N TYR A 581 -10.83 36.26 1.75
CA TYR A 581 -12.23 36.69 1.84
C TYR A 581 -13.05 35.62 2.55
N LEU A 582 -13.25 35.78 3.87
CA LEU A 582 -13.98 34.80 4.68
C LEU A 582 -15.45 34.65 4.24
N ASP A 583 -16.05 35.71 3.72
CA ASP A 583 -17.42 35.76 3.19
C ASP A 583 -17.62 34.88 1.95
N ARG A 584 -16.53 34.54 1.23
CA ARG A 584 -16.57 33.69 0.04
C ARG A 584 -16.44 32.19 0.34
N VAL A 585 -16.11 31.83 1.58
CA VAL A 585 -15.96 30.43 2.01
C VAL A 585 -17.31 29.86 2.45
N ASP A 586 -17.57 28.59 2.16
CA ASP A 586 -18.79 27.92 2.61
C ASP A 586 -18.94 28.00 4.15
N PRO A 587 -20.01 28.64 4.66
CA PRO A 587 -20.18 28.83 6.09
C PRO A 587 -20.37 27.52 6.87
N ARG A 588 -20.72 26.41 6.21
CA ARG A 588 -20.87 25.09 6.85
C ARG A 588 -19.54 24.57 7.38
N ILE A 589 -18.43 24.88 6.70
CA ILE A 589 -17.08 24.50 7.15
C ILE A 589 -16.68 25.30 8.39
N LEU A 590 -17.20 26.51 8.53
CA LEU A 590 -16.91 27.43 9.64
C LEU A 590 -17.77 27.14 10.90
N ARG A 591 -18.85 26.37 10.78
CA ARG A 591 -19.77 26.08 11.89
C ARG A 591 -19.26 24.92 12.76
N GLY A 592 -19.61 24.94 14.05
CA GLY A 592 -19.48 23.76 14.93
C GLY A 592 -18.13 23.57 15.63
N GLY A 593 -17.35 24.63 15.84
CA GLY A 593 -16.17 24.58 16.70
C GLY A 593 -15.01 23.79 16.11
N ARG A 594 -14.81 23.83 14.78
CA ARG A 594 -13.69 23.17 14.08
C ARG A 594 -12.62 24.15 13.60
N PHE A 595 -13.01 25.23 12.93
CA PHE A 595 -12.18 26.43 12.78
C PHE A 595 -12.57 27.45 13.86
N SER A 596 -12.15 27.17 15.10
CA SER A 596 -12.54 27.95 16.27
C SER A 596 -11.87 29.33 16.29
N GLU A 597 -10.62 29.41 15.82
CA GLU A 597 -9.82 30.64 15.88
C GLU A 597 -9.75 31.33 14.52
N LYS A 598 -9.74 32.66 14.54
CA LYS A 598 -9.58 33.51 13.34
C LYS A 598 -8.55 34.59 13.66
N ILE A 599 -7.46 34.60 12.92
CA ILE A 599 -6.36 35.56 13.08
C ILE A 599 -6.21 36.33 11.78
N GLU A 600 -6.29 37.65 11.86
CA GLU A 600 -6.06 38.53 10.73
C GLU A 600 -4.60 38.97 10.70
N ILE A 601 -3.92 38.66 9.59
CA ILE A 601 -2.57 39.11 9.29
C ILE A 601 -2.68 40.41 8.49
N GLY A 602 -2.53 41.52 9.21
CA GLY A 602 -2.42 42.85 8.64
C GLY A 602 -1.05 43.14 8.05
N THR A 603 -0.89 44.36 7.55
CA THR A 603 0.40 44.90 7.11
C THR A 603 1.39 44.95 8.28
N PRO A 604 2.70 44.77 8.04
CA PRO A 604 3.74 44.98 9.05
C PRO A 604 3.70 46.39 9.66
N ASP A 605 4.20 46.52 10.87
CA ASP A 605 4.48 47.81 11.50
C ASP A 605 5.82 48.40 10.98
N GLU A 606 6.19 49.61 11.39
CA GLU A 606 7.45 50.23 10.94
C GLU A 606 8.68 49.38 11.30
N ALA A 607 8.69 48.74 12.47
CA ALA A 607 9.76 47.84 12.87
C ALA A 607 9.83 46.61 11.96
N GLY A 608 8.68 46.01 11.65
CA GLY A 608 8.57 44.90 10.70
C GLY A 608 9.01 45.27 9.29
N TYR A 609 8.65 46.45 8.79
CA TYR A 609 9.13 46.94 7.49
C TYR A 609 10.65 47.10 7.45
N ARG A 610 11.28 47.58 8.53
CA ARG A 610 12.75 47.65 8.62
C ARG A 610 13.39 46.26 8.54
N LEU A 611 12.83 45.27 9.26
CA LEU A 611 13.32 43.89 9.24
C LEU A 611 13.18 43.25 7.85
N LEU A 612 12.01 43.39 7.21
CA LEU A 612 11.79 42.89 5.86
C LEU A 612 12.71 43.56 4.84
N LEU A 613 12.85 44.88 4.92
CA LEU A 613 13.72 45.63 4.02
C LEU A 613 15.19 45.21 4.17
N ALA A 614 15.68 45.05 5.42
CA ALA A 614 17.04 44.56 5.67
C ALA A 614 17.26 43.15 5.07
N ARG A 615 16.28 42.25 5.23
CA ARG A 615 16.31 40.91 4.63
C ARG A 615 16.34 40.97 3.11
N TYR A 616 15.44 41.72 2.49
CA TYR A 616 15.33 41.77 1.03
C TYR A 616 16.49 42.52 0.37
N LEU A 617 17.05 43.55 1.01
CA LEU A 617 18.26 44.23 0.53
C LEU A 617 19.46 43.28 0.57
N GLY A 618 19.62 42.51 1.64
CA GLY A 618 20.72 41.56 1.80
C GLY A 618 22.08 42.27 1.75
N LYS A 619 22.92 41.92 0.76
CA LYS A 619 24.26 42.53 0.58
C LYS A 619 24.25 43.82 -0.27
N ALA A 620 23.10 44.27 -0.75
CA ALA A 620 23.02 45.47 -1.57
C ALA A 620 23.32 46.72 -0.73
N GLN A 621 24.20 47.58 -1.24
CA GLN A 621 24.53 48.85 -0.59
C GLN A 621 23.53 49.93 -1.00
N LEU A 622 23.22 50.84 -0.08
CA LEU A 622 22.44 52.04 -0.34
C LEU A 622 23.40 53.20 -0.62
N ALA A 623 23.05 54.09 -1.55
CA ALA A 623 23.79 55.33 -1.77
C ALA A 623 23.59 56.29 -0.59
N ASP A 624 24.54 57.21 -0.36
CA ASP A 624 24.55 58.14 0.78
C ASP A 624 23.27 58.99 0.94
N GLY A 625 22.51 59.19 -0.15
CA GLY A 625 21.25 59.93 -0.14
C GLY A 625 19.97 59.11 0.10
N LEU A 626 20.08 57.79 0.32
CA LEU A 626 18.94 56.90 0.50
C LEU A 626 19.04 56.15 1.83
N THR A 627 18.26 56.57 2.83
CA THR A 627 18.22 55.91 4.15
C THR A 627 17.09 54.88 4.24
N ILE A 628 17.25 53.92 5.14
CA ILE A 628 16.23 52.89 5.44
C ILE A 628 14.92 53.56 5.86
N GLU A 629 14.97 54.61 6.69
CA GLU A 629 13.80 55.35 7.16
C GLU A 629 13.04 56.00 6.00
N MET A 630 13.75 56.55 5.01
CA MET A 630 13.13 57.14 3.82
C MET A 630 12.42 56.09 2.97
N ILE A 631 13.03 54.91 2.80
CA ILE A 631 12.40 53.81 2.06
C ILE A 631 11.14 53.36 2.81
N VAL A 632 11.24 53.09 4.12
CA VAL A 632 10.12 52.61 4.95
C VAL A 632 8.91 53.54 4.85
N ARG A 633 9.10 54.87 4.96
CA ARG A 633 8.01 55.85 4.82
C ARG A 633 7.28 55.78 3.47
N ARG A 634 7.95 55.36 2.40
CA ARG A 634 7.37 55.29 1.05
C ARG A 634 6.71 53.95 0.73
N ILE A 635 7.05 52.89 1.45
CA ILE A 635 6.51 51.53 1.28
C ILE A 635 5.45 51.18 2.32
N GLN A 636 5.07 52.10 3.21
CA GLN A 636 4.04 51.85 4.22
C GLN A 636 2.74 51.39 3.56
N GLY A 637 2.12 50.33 4.11
CA GLY A 637 0.90 49.73 3.60
C GLY A 637 1.11 48.71 2.46
N MET A 638 2.34 48.54 1.96
CA MET A 638 2.67 47.54 0.95
C MET A 638 2.73 46.13 1.56
N SER A 639 2.31 45.11 0.81
CA SER A 639 2.45 43.71 1.25
C SER A 639 3.93 43.28 1.26
N PRO A 640 4.34 42.31 2.10
CA PRO A 640 5.69 41.73 2.06
C PRO A 640 6.10 41.24 0.66
N ALA A 641 5.18 40.62 -0.09
CA ALA A 641 5.44 40.16 -1.45
C ALA A 641 5.68 41.32 -2.43
N ASP A 642 4.90 42.40 -2.35
CA ASP A 642 5.10 43.59 -3.18
C ASP A 642 6.38 44.33 -2.80
N LEU A 643 6.74 44.33 -1.52
CA LEU A 643 8.01 44.89 -1.04
C LEU A 643 9.19 44.10 -1.59
N GLU A 644 9.14 42.77 -1.55
CA GLU A 644 10.15 41.92 -2.15
C GLU A 644 10.29 42.18 -3.66
N ALA A 645 9.16 42.28 -4.36
CA ALA A 645 9.13 42.62 -5.79
C ALA A 645 9.74 44.01 -6.06
N THR A 646 9.46 44.99 -5.21
CA THR A 646 9.99 46.35 -5.30
C THR A 646 11.50 46.35 -5.14
N VAL A 647 12.03 45.71 -4.09
CA VAL A 647 13.48 45.63 -3.83
C VAL A 647 14.21 44.86 -4.94
N ASN A 648 13.63 43.76 -5.42
CA ASN A 648 14.19 43.01 -6.55
C ASN A 648 14.19 43.82 -7.84
N THR A 649 13.16 44.65 -8.06
CA THR A 649 13.10 45.58 -9.19
C THR A 649 14.14 46.68 -9.06
N MET A 650 14.34 47.25 -7.86
CA MET A 650 15.41 48.23 -7.59
C MET A 650 16.78 47.66 -7.95
N LYS A 651 17.08 46.42 -7.50
CA LYS A 651 18.33 45.72 -7.83
C LYS A 651 18.50 45.52 -9.34
N ARG A 652 17.42 45.18 -10.05
CA ARG A 652 17.42 45.00 -11.51
C ARG A 652 17.63 46.32 -12.27
N VAL A 653 17.05 47.43 -11.78
CA VAL A 653 17.28 48.77 -12.37
C VAL A 653 18.74 49.18 -12.14
N ALA A 654 19.25 48.99 -10.93
CA ALA A 654 20.64 49.28 -10.59
C ALA A 654 21.64 48.45 -11.43
N MET A 655 21.31 47.20 -11.76
CA MET A 655 22.11 46.34 -12.65
C MET A 655 22.34 46.96 -14.03
N ARG A 656 21.45 47.82 -14.54
CA ARG A 656 21.66 48.51 -15.82
C ARG A 656 22.85 49.48 -15.80
N ARG A 657 23.24 49.96 -14.61
CA ARG A 657 24.41 50.82 -14.40
C ARG A 657 25.70 50.04 -14.14
N MET A 658 25.63 48.71 -14.14
CA MET A 658 26.76 47.84 -13.83
C MET A 658 27.75 47.81 -14.99
N ALA A 659 29.04 48.00 -14.70
CA ALA A 659 30.08 47.88 -15.72
C ALA A 659 30.19 46.43 -16.24
N PRO A 660 30.54 46.21 -17.52
CA PRO A 660 30.71 44.86 -18.06
C PRO A 660 31.76 44.08 -17.27
N GLY A 661 31.39 42.93 -16.72
CA GLY A 661 32.28 42.06 -15.95
C GLY A 661 32.41 42.39 -14.46
N ALA A 662 31.70 43.39 -13.94
CA ALA A 662 31.63 43.62 -12.49
C ALA A 662 30.96 42.43 -11.77
N THR A 663 31.33 42.19 -10.51
CA THR A 663 30.79 41.11 -9.66
C THR A 663 29.88 41.61 -8.54
N GLN A 664 29.78 42.93 -8.35
CA GLN A 664 28.96 43.55 -7.30
C GLN A 664 27.99 44.58 -7.90
N LEU A 665 26.79 44.66 -7.33
CA LEU A 665 25.78 45.64 -7.70
C LEU A 665 26.23 47.05 -7.30
N PRO A 666 26.01 48.08 -8.14
CA PRO A 666 26.23 49.46 -7.73
C PRO A 666 25.24 49.85 -6.61
N PRO A 667 25.57 50.87 -5.79
CA PRO A 667 24.70 51.34 -4.73
C PRO A 667 23.31 51.70 -5.26
N LEU A 668 22.27 51.30 -4.53
CA LEU A 668 20.88 51.59 -4.86
C LEU A 668 20.61 53.08 -4.60
N GLN A 669 20.01 53.75 -5.58
CA GLN A 669 19.74 55.18 -5.57
C GLN A 669 18.23 55.45 -5.46
N ASN A 670 17.87 56.68 -5.09
CA ASN A 670 16.46 57.07 -4.95
C ASN A 670 15.68 56.92 -6.28
N SER A 671 16.34 57.17 -7.43
CA SER A 671 15.74 56.94 -8.75
C SER A 671 15.37 55.49 -9.02
N ASP A 672 16.10 54.52 -8.44
CA ASP A 672 15.76 53.09 -8.58
C ASP A 672 14.51 52.76 -7.81
N LEU A 673 14.35 53.35 -6.61
CA LEU A 673 13.16 53.21 -5.80
C LEU A 673 11.94 53.82 -6.51
N ASP A 674 12.09 55.01 -7.09
CA ASP A 674 11.02 55.67 -7.85
C ASP A 674 10.57 54.83 -9.06
N GLU A 675 11.52 54.33 -9.85
CA GLU A 675 11.21 53.47 -11.00
C GLU A 675 10.61 52.12 -10.58
N ALA A 676 11.09 51.54 -9.47
CA ALA A 676 10.56 50.29 -8.94
C ALA A 676 9.13 50.45 -8.40
N LEU A 677 8.87 51.49 -7.61
CA LEU A 677 7.54 51.79 -7.09
C LEU A 677 6.55 52.03 -8.25
N GLY A 678 6.95 52.78 -9.28
CA GLY A 678 6.11 53.00 -10.46
C GLY A 678 5.78 51.72 -11.26
N ARG A 679 6.62 50.68 -11.15
CA ARG A 679 6.42 49.39 -11.82
C ARG A 679 5.64 48.37 -11.02
N VAL A 680 5.78 48.39 -9.69
CA VAL A 680 5.11 47.43 -8.79
C VAL A 680 3.75 47.95 -8.36
N GLN A 681 3.63 49.25 -8.06
CA GLN A 681 2.36 49.90 -7.72
C GLN A 681 1.56 50.33 -8.95
N VAL A 682 1.55 49.57 -10.05
CA VAL A 682 0.67 49.91 -11.18
C VAL A 682 -0.76 49.96 -10.64
N ARG A 683 -1.26 51.19 -10.47
CA ARG A 683 -2.60 51.50 -10.01
C ARG A 683 -3.57 50.83 -10.98
N LEU A 684 -4.35 49.86 -10.48
CA LEU A 684 -5.64 49.53 -11.07
C LEU A 684 -6.61 50.67 -10.82
#